data_AF-A0A1S3DQ96-F1
#
_entry.id   AF-A0A1S3DQ96-F1
#
_cell.length_a   1.000
_cell.length_b   1.000
_cell.length_c   1.000
_cell.angle_alpha   90.00
_cell.angle_beta   90.00
_cell.angle_gamma   90.00
#
_symmetry.space_group_name_H-M   'P 1'
#
loop_
_entity.id
_entity.type
_entity.pdbx_description
1 polymer ?
#
loop_
_entity_poly.entity_id
_entity_poly.type
_entity_poly.pdbx_seq_one_letter_code
_entity_poly.pdbx_strand_id
1 'polypeptide(L)'
;MDISVFCTLKPDLLQGLAWKTFPGSYDNETLLNRLINTVQAIKVFMIGYQRKVVEWRLHLVQVIDADQINLMSSGACGAFVHGLEDEFLEVRQATVDAICALSLNNPDFAVLCLDFLVDMFNDEIEEVRLRAIDSLSQISSHITLREDQLETILGGLEDYSLDIRDGLRRILASCRLSTKNCLQMCVSSLLDNLKKYPQDKKSLYHCLQKMGASHPSLTLPLVHTLLAIHPFFDTAEKSVDDPAYISVLILIFNAAQHCSTMLPLFEEKTIRHYSYLRDTMPHLVPHLNLLGSATSTEMQSVPTSTCDFLRSMLKGIEEAPNTRVRVYLLQCAEEDLNRLSKIDSQVSGCAQLITLYINSVLLFHKIIEYKLWYSSSSPSLIKQNIVQLLQNTLKLEYLFVGLTDVDLALIKQFKVKTLALQLVYVVRATNQSARTFCQHFLQQVELMSRFLKDKSIQPEGFIATMMKDLNQLEETKPGTVARCLLPLLQLCDLTSPPQPNTQVGMCYAVINSPAPSSDTILKFTAGLVMGISMDADIYHLSNTACLRIRVKYPDQQTHLIIPQASHLKPQNYDDGATHRLVTTALISAQVWTEASHVELSLVLDLSQNEGPLSHSLQTSIQPCIIDLCKPVKINIQPKPVKRGI
;
A
#
# COMPACT_ATOMS: atom_id res chain seq x y z
N MET A 1 27.00 19.88 -38.18
CA MET A 1 27.15 21.26 -38.69
C MET A 1 26.87 22.22 -37.55
N ASP A 2 27.69 23.25 -37.44
CA ASP A 2 28.08 23.98 -36.23
C ASP A 2 27.00 24.73 -35.43
N ILE A 3 27.23 24.77 -34.12
CA ILE A 3 26.47 25.43 -33.04
C ILE A 3 26.92 26.91 -32.85
N SER A 4 27.09 27.69 -33.93
CA SER A 4 27.74 29.01 -33.83
C SER A 4 26.96 30.23 -34.34
N VAL A 5 25.64 30.14 -34.60
CA VAL A 5 24.90 31.28 -35.20
C VAL A 5 23.79 31.89 -34.34
N PHE A 6 23.46 31.38 -33.14
CA PHE A 6 22.37 31.93 -32.32
C PHE A 6 22.80 32.79 -31.10
N CYS A 7 23.99 33.39 -31.10
CA CYS A 7 24.48 34.25 -30.02
C CYS A 7 24.30 35.77 -30.24
N THR A 8 23.32 36.21 -31.04
CA THR A 8 23.03 37.65 -31.19
C THR A 8 21.54 37.95 -31.21
N LEU A 9 20.88 37.80 -30.06
CA LEU A 9 19.65 38.52 -29.73
C LEU A 9 19.88 39.25 -28.40
N LYS A 10 19.66 40.57 -28.42
CA LYS A 10 20.06 41.57 -27.41
C LYS A 10 19.48 41.33 -26.01
N PRO A 11 20.20 41.70 -24.93
CA PRO A 11 19.77 41.58 -23.54
C PRO A 11 18.82 42.70 -23.05
N ASP A 12 18.15 43.44 -23.93
CA ASP A 12 17.29 44.57 -23.55
C ASP A 12 15.82 44.19 -23.28
N LEU A 13 15.43 42.92 -23.50
CA LEU A 13 14.08 42.41 -23.20
C LEU A 13 13.94 41.84 -21.77
N LEU A 14 15.03 41.81 -20.99
CA LEU A 14 15.06 41.22 -19.65
C LEU A 14 15.02 42.24 -18.49
N GLN A 15 14.88 43.55 -18.78
CA GLN A 15 14.73 44.58 -17.73
C GLN A 15 13.29 45.06 -17.47
N GLY A 16 12.28 44.42 -18.09
CA GLY A 16 10.87 44.81 -17.90
C GLY A 16 10.13 44.16 -16.73
N LEU A 17 10.67 43.10 -16.11
CA LEU A 17 10.01 42.35 -15.03
C LEU A 17 10.59 42.66 -13.66
N ALA A 18 10.69 43.95 -13.34
CA ALA A 18 10.95 44.41 -11.97
C ALA A 18 9.63 44.47 -11.19
N TRP A 19 9.50 43.57 -10.23
CA TRP A 19 8.43 43.50 -9.26
C TRP A 19 8.36 44.82 -8.47
N LYS A 20 7.25 45.55 -8.59
CA LYS A 20 6.83 46.54 -7.59
C LYS A 20 5.52 46.07 -6.98
N THR A 21 5.60 45.74 -5.69
CA THR A 21 4.48 45.65 -4.77
C THR A 21 3.72 46.98 -4.76
N PHE A 22 2.44 46.95 -5.12
CA PHE A 22 1.51 48.05 -4.85
C PHE A 22 0.16 47.49 -4.41
N PRO A 23 -0.43 48.02 -3.32
CA PRO A 23 -1.78 47.70 -2.89
C PRO A 23 -2.76 48.57 -3.69
N GLY A 24 -3.68 47.97 -4.42
CA GLY A 24 -4.69 48.69 -5.16
C GLY A 24 -5.57 47.75 -5.98
N SER A 25 -6.88 47.96 -5.91
CA SER A 25 -7.91 47.26 -6.67
C SER A 25 -7.56 47.23 -8.17
N TYR A 26 -7.35 46.04 -8.71
CA TYR A 26 -7.03 45.86 -10.12
C TYR A 26 -8.31 45.88 -10.97
N ASP A 27 -8.25 46.60 -12.09
CA ASP A 27 -9.31 46.71 -13.07
C ASP A 27 -9.41 45.41 -13.90
N ASN A 28 -10.62 44.93 -14.17
CA ASN A 28 -10.90 43.58 -14.68
C ASN A 28 -10.32 43.32 -16.10
N GLU A 29 -10.16 44.37 -16.90
CA GLU A 29 -9.62 44.30 -18.27
C GLU A 29 -8.10 43.95 -18.28
N THR A 30 -7.38 44.28 -17.20
CA THR A 30 -5.96 43.96 -17.04
C THR A 30 -5.70 42.49 -16.67
N LEU A 31 -6.67 41.82 -16.02
CA LEU A 31 -6.57 40.41 -15.64
C LEU A 31 -6.88 39.48 -16.82
N LEU A 32 -7.86 39.85 -17.65
CA LEU A 32 -8.23 39.12 -18.86
C LEU A 32 -7.13 39.14 -19.92
N ASN A 33 -6.53 40.31 -20.13
CA ASN A 33 -5.34 40.46 -20.97
C ASN A 33 -4.14 39.68 -20.42
N ARG A 34 -4.04 39.49 -19.10
CA ARG A 34 -3.02 38.59 -18.53
C ARG A 34 -3.31 37.13 -18.86
N LEU A 35 -4.57 36.66 -18.84
CA LEU A 35 -4.91 35.27 -19.18
C LEU A 35 -4.59 34.96 -20.66
N ILE A 36 -4.99 35.83 -21.59
CA ILE A 36 -4.71 35.70 -23.03
C ILE A 36 -3.21 35.78 -23.32
N ASN A 37 -2.51 36.72 -22.68
CA ASN A 37 -1.05 36.79 -22.76
C ASN A 37 -0.37 35.60 -22.09
N THR A 38 -1.00 34.92 -21.11
CA THR A 38 -0.45 33.72 -20.47
C THR A 38 -0.62 32.49 -21.36
N VAL A 39 -1.76 32.33 -22.06
CA VAL A 39 -1.94 31.27 -23.07
C VAL A 39 -1.04 31.49 -24.29
N GLN A 40 -0.94 32.73 -24.78
CA GLN A 40 0.00 33.05 -25.85
C GLN A 40 1.45 32.94 -25.40
N ALA A 41 1.77 33.28 -24.14
CA ALA A 41 3.07 33.02 -23.55
C ALA A 41 3.31 31.53 -23.34
N ILE A 42 2.32 30.68 -23.04
CA ILE A 42 2.49 29.21 -22.98
C ILE A 42 2.98 28.70 -24.35
N LYS A 43 2.42 29.19 -25.45
CA LYS A 43 2.84 28.85 -26.81
C LYS A 43 4.27 29.33 -27.14
N VAL A 44 4.68 30.50 -26.63
CA VAL A 44 6.00 31.10 -26.89
C VAL A 44 7.08 30.63 -25.90
N PHE A 45 6.72 30.31 -24.66
CA PHE A 45 7.62 29.95 -23.57
C PHE A 45 7.88 28.44 -23.53
N MET A 46 6.98 27.59 -24.06
CA MET A 46 7.23 26.14 -24.14
C MET A 46 8.16 25.73 -25.28
N ILE A 47 8.34 26.58 -26.30
CA ILE A 47 9.39 26.42 -27.32
C ILE A 47 10.79 26.65 -26.70
N GLY A 48 10.88 27.25 -25.51
CA GLY A 48 12.13 27.51 -24.81
C GLY A 48 12.10 27.09 -23.33
N TYR A 49 12.65 25.91 -23.04
CA TYR A 49 13.07 25.40 -21.72
C TYR A 49 12.06 24.65 -20.83
N GLN A 50 12.28 23.33 -20.78
CA GLN A 50 11.96 22.44 -19.66
C GLN A 50 12.69 22.89 -18.37
N ARG A 51 12.03 23.59 -17.43
CA ARG A 51 12.30 23.46 -15.98
C ARG A 51 11.41 24.20 -14.96
N LYS A 52 10.25 24.77 -15.31
CA LYS A 52 9.43 25.53 -14.33
C LYS A 52 7.92 25.26 -14.36
N VAL A 53 7.53 23.99 -14.34
CA VAL A 53 6.11 23.59 -14.18
C VAL A 53 5.64 23.68 -12.71
N VAL A 54 6.57 23.73 -11.74
CA VAL A 54 6.25 23.61 -10.29
C VAL A 54 5.76 24.92 -9.65
N GLU A 55 6.07 26.10 -10.22
CA GLU A 55 5.74 27.41 -9.61
C GLU A 55 4.29 27.90 -9.91
N TRP A 56 3.58 27.26 -10.85
CA TRP A 56 2.30 27.77 -11.38
C TRP A 56 1.03 27.22 -10.70
N ARG A 57 1.17 26.19 -9.84
CA ARG A 57 0.05 25.58 -9.10
C ARG A 57 -0.65 26.52 -8.11
N LEU A 58 0.01 27.62 -7.71
CA LEU A 58 -0.44 28.53 -6.66
C LEU A 58 -1.14 29.81 -7.17
N HIS A 59 -0.86 30.26 -8.39
CA HIS A 59 -1.27 31.60 -8.84
C HIS A 59 -2.67 31.66 -9.47
N LEU A 60 -3.19 30.55 -10.02
CA LEU A 60 -4.55 30.46 -10.57
C LEU A 60 -5.62 30.39 -9.47
N VAL A 61 -5.27 29.91 -8.27
CA VAL A 61 -6.21 29.65 -7.17
C VAL A 61 -6.63 30.93 -6.43
N GLN A 62 -5.89 32.04 -6.56
CA GLN A 62 -6.07 33.19 -5.67
C GLN A 62 -6.88 34.39 -6.23
N VAL A 63 -7.31 34.44 -7.49
CA VAL A 63 -7.89 35.69 -8.05
C VAL A 63 -9.02 35.51 -9.06
N ILE A 64 -9.98 34.61 -8.84
CA ILE A 64 -11.17 34.57 -9.71
C ILE A 64 -12.44 34.62 -8.85
N ASP A 65 -12.91 35.85 -8.62
CA ASP A 65 -14.25 36.12 -8.12
C ASP A 65 -15.22 36.00 -9.31
N ALA A 66 -16.15 35.05 -9.23
CA ALA A 66 -16.88 34.49 -10.36
C ALA A 66 -17.97 35.42 -10.94
N ASP A 67 -18.36 36.48 -10.22
CA ASP A 67 -19.50 37.32 -10.62
C ASP A 67 -19.16 38.39 -11.68
N GLN A 68 -17.88 38.57 -12.03
CA GLN A 68 -17.47 39.74 -12.84
C GLN A 68 -16.82 39.44 -14.21
N ILE A 69 -16.47 38.19 -14.54
CA ILE A 69 -15.82 37.87 -15.82
C ILE A 69 -16.65 36.85 -16.58
N ASN A 70 -17.40 37.34 -17.56
CA ASN A 70 -18.18 36.50 -18.47
C ASN A 70 -17.22 35.81 -19.46
N LEU A 71 -16.55 34.73 -19.02
CA LEU A 71 -15.52 33.97 -19.77
C LEU A 71 -15.96 33.61 -21.20
N MET A 72 -17.26 33.38 -21.38
CA MET A 72 -17.91 33.06 -22.65
C MET A 72 -17.77 34.15 -23.73
N SER A 73 -17.51 35.40 -23.33
CA SER A 73 -17.41 36.55 -24.22
C SER A 73 -15.97 36.92 -24.65
N SER A 74 -14.95 36.24 -24.10
CA SER A 74 -13.55 36.70 -24.14
C SER A 74 -12.60 35.93 -25.09
N GLY A 75 -13.06 34.96 -25.88
CA GLY A 75 -12.17 34.13 -26.71
C GLY A 75 -11.28 33.15 -25.92
N ALA A 76 -11.41 33.09 -24.59
CA ALA A 76 -10.76 32.12 -23.72
C ALA A 76 -11.20 30.67 -24.02
N CYS A 77 -12.44 30.46 -24.47
CA CYS A 77 -12.92 29.15 -24.92
C CYS A 77 -12.11 28.60 -26.11
N GLY A 78 -11.73 29.46 -27.07
CA GLY A 78 -10.90 29.06 -28.21
C GLY A 78 -9.49 28.66 -27.79
N ALA A 79 -8.93 29.32 -26.77
CA ALA A 79 -7.66 28.94 -26.17
C ALA A 79 -7.69 27.55 -25.53
N PHE A 80 -8.77 27.22 -24.80
CA PHE A 80 -8.92 25.88 -24.20
C PHE A 80 -9.06 24.79 -25.27
N VAL A 81 -9.91 25.00 -26.29
CA VAL A 81 -10.06 24.03 -27.39
C VAL A 81 -8.73 23.78 -28.10
N HIS A 82 -8.02 24.85 -28.47
CA HIS A 82 -6.70 24.70 -29.09
C HIS A 82 -5.64 24.08 -28.17
N GLY A 83 -5.73 24.31 -26.86
CA GLY A 83 -4.82 23.71 -25.88
C GLY A 83 -5.06 22.21 -25.70
N LEU A 84 -6.31 21.75 -25.83
CA LEU A 84 -6.66 20.32 -25.81
C LEU A 84 -6.20 19.61 -27.09
N GLU A 85 -6.21 20.30 -28.23
CA GLU A 85 -5.78 19.78 -29.54
C GLU A 85 -4.28 19.99 -29.84
N ASP A 86 -3.49 20.45 -28.87
CA ASP A 86 -2.08 20.81 -29.10
C ASP A 86 -1.21 19.58 -29.43
N GLU A 87 -0.03 19.77 -30.02
CA GLU A 87 0.88 18.65 -30.35
C GLU A 87 1.64 18.13 -29.11
N PHE A 88 1.79 18.95 -28.07
CA PHE A 88 2.56 18.60 -26.88
C PHE A 88 1.68 18.16 -25.72
N LEU A 89 2.00 16.99 -25.14
CA LEU A 89 1.25 16.42 -24.02
C LEU A 89 1.20 17.36 -22.81
N GLU A 90 2.27 18.12 -22.58
CA GLU A 90 2.36 19.03 -21.44
C GLU A 90 1.37 20.19 -21.58
N VAL A 91 1.11 20.65 -22.81
CA VAL A 91 0.10 21.69 -23.09
C VAL A 91 -1.28 21.11 -22.88
N ARG A 92 -1.56 19.90 -23.39
CA ARG A 92 -2.84 19.22 -23.17
C ARG A 92 -3.13 19.01 -21.68
N GLN A 93 -2.17 18.47 -20.93
CA GLN A 93 -2.31 18.25 -19.48
C GLN A 93 -2.55 19.56 -18.71
N ALA A 94 -1.76 20.60 -19.00
CA ALA A 94 -1.94 21.90 -18.36
C ALA A 94 -3.32 22.52 -18.67
N THR A 95 -3.82 22.30 -19.89
CA THR A 95 -5.15 22.76 -20.32
C THR A 95 -6.25 22.03 -19.56
N VAL A 96 -6.17 20.70 -19.45
CA VAL A 96 -7.09 19.88 -18.64
C VAL A 96 -7.07 20.31 -17.17
N ASP A 97 -5.89 20.49 -16.59
CA ASP A 97 -5.72 20.95 -15.20
C ASP A 97 -6.36 22.34 -14.98
N ALA A 98 -6.19 23.26 -15.94
CA ALA A 98 -6.79 24.60 -15.89
C ALA A 98 -8.32 24.56 -15.98
N ILE A 99 -8.87 23.73 -16.88
CA ILE A 99 -10.32 23.50 -16.98
C ILE A 99 -10.88 22.96 -15.65
N CYS A 100 -10.20 21.98 -15.05
CA CYS A 100 -10.58 21.39 -13.78
C CYS A 100 -10.61 22.44 -12.65
N ALA A 101 -9.52 23.21 -12.51
CA ALA A 101 -9.41 24.23 -11.49
C ALA A 101 -10.51 25.30 -11.59
N LEU A 102 -10.87 25.72 -12.81
CA LEU A 102 -11.96 26.66 -13.04
C LEU A 102 -13.34 26.05 -12.76
N SER A 103 -13.53 24.78 -13.15
CA SER A 103 -14.78 24.03 -12.99
C SER A 103 -15.12 23.73 -11.54
N LEU A 104 -14.11 23.56 -10.67
CA LEU A 104 -14.31 23.34 -9.23
C LEU A 104 -15.04 24.50 -8.54
N ASN A 105 -14.86 25.72 -9.03
CA ASN A 105 -15.51 26.90 -8.47
C ASN A 105 -16.74 27.35 -9.27
N ASN A 106 -16.92 26.84 -10.49
CA ASN A 106 -17.95 27.29 -11.43
C ASN A 106 -18.71 26.09 -12.03
N PRO A 107 -19.89 25.72 -11.49
CA PRO A 107 -20.64 24.56 -11.96
C PRO A 107 -21.15 24.72 -13.40
N ASP A 108 -21.56 25.92 -13.82
CA ASP A 108 -22.01 26.16 -15.20
C ASP A 108 -20.88 25.95 -16.22
N PHE A 109 -19.67 26.36 -15.87
CA PHE A 109 -18.47 26.11 -16.68
C PHE A 109 -18.13 24.62 -16.73
N ALA A 110 -18.30 23.90 -15.61
CA ALA A 110 -18.10 22.46 -15.56
C ALA A 110 -19.03 21.70 -16.54
N VAL A 111 -20.29 22.13 -16.64
CA VAL A 111 -21.25 21.55 -17.60
C VAL A 111 -20.87 21.86 -19.04
N LEU A 112 -20.41 23.08 -19.33
CA LEU A 112 -19.97 23.48 -20.67
C LEU A 112 -18.71 22.75 -21.13
N CYS A 113 -17.79 22.45 -20.19
CA CYS A 113 -16.54 21.77 -20.51
C CYS A 113 -16.64 20.24 -20.51
N LEU A 114 -17.78 19.69 -20.08
CA LEU A 114 -17.98 18.25 -19.90
C LEU A 114 -17.72 17.47 -21.19
N ASP A 115 -18.28 17.91 -22.31
CA ASP A 115 -18.13 17.21 -23.60
C ASP A 115 -16.65 17.18 -24.02
N PHE A 116 -15.93 18.30 -23.90
CA PHE A 116 -14.49 18.35 -24.21
C PHE A 116 -13.65 17.46 -23.30
N LEU A 117 -13.96 17.39 -22.00
CA LEU A 117 -13.24 16.51 -21.07
C LEU A 117 -13.53 15.03 -21.34
N VAL A 118 -14.75 14.69 -21.74
CA VAL A 118 -15.12 13.31 -22.13
C VAL A 118 -14.41 12.92 -23.43
N ASP A 119 -14.28 13.83 -24.39
CA ASP A 119 -13.54 13.58 -25.64
C ASP A 119 -12.06 13.23 -25.38
N MET A 120 -11.45 13.85 -24.36
CA MET A 120 -10.07 13.53 -23.94
C MET A 120 -9.90 12.10 -23.41
N PHE A 121 -10.98 11.34 -23.18
CA PHE A 121 -10.87 9.93 -22.80
C PHE A 121 -10.45 9.04 -23.98
N ASN A 122 -10.53 9.55 -25.21
CA ASN A 122 -10.07 8.86 -26.42
C ASN A 122 -8.74 9.41 -26.96
N ASP A 123 -8.05 10.26 -26.19
CA ASP A 123 -6.74 10.82 -26.57
C ASP A 123 -5.70 9.70 -26.77
N GLU A 124 -4.79 9.86 -27.74
CA GLU A 124 -3.75 8.87 -28.02
C GLU A 124 -2.76 8.66 -26.86
N ILE A 125 -2.59 9.65 -25.97
CA ILE A 125 -1.63 9.64 -24.87
C ILE A 125 -2.31 9.20 -23.57
N GLU A 126 -1.83 8.09 -22.99
CA GLU A 126 -2.37 7.52 -21.74
C GLU A 126 -2.41 8.52 -20.59
N GLU A 127 -1.35 9.33 -20.42
CA GLU A 127 -1.29 10.30 -19.31
C GLU A 127 -2.33 11.41 -19.44
N VAL A 128 -2.67 11.83 -20.67
CA VAL A 128 -3.72 12.84 -20.91
C VAL A 128 -5.09 12.25 -20.59
N ARG A 129 -5.35 11.01 -21.05
CA ARG A 129 -6.59 10.28 -20.70
C ARG A 129 -6.77 10.16 -19.18
N LEU A 130 -5.73 9.71 -18.47
CA LEU A 130 -5.73 9.60 -17.01
C LEU A 130 -6.00 10.95 -16.35
N ARG A 131 -5.39 12.03 -16.85
CA ARG A 131 -5.59 13.36 -16.27
C ARG A 131 -7.01 13.90 -16.48
N ALA A 132 -7.60 13.64 -17.65
CA ALA A 132 -8.98 14.00 -17.93
C ALA A 132 -9.94 13.24 -16.99
N ILE A 133 -9.69 11.95 -16.78
CA ILE A 133 -10.44 11.11 -15.85
C ILE A 133 -10.37 11.65 -14.42
N ASP A 134 -9.16 11.90 -13.90
CA ASP A 134 -8.98 12.42 -12.54
C ASP A 134 -9.59 13.82 -12.38
N SER A 135 -9.60 14.64 -13.44
CA SER A 135 -10.23 15.96 -13.45
C SER A 135 -11.75 15.86 -13.40
N LEU A 136 -12.34 15.00 -14.22
CA LEU A 136 -13.79 14.76 -14.25
C LEU A 136 -14.29 14.15 -12.92
N SER A 137 -13.48 13.29 -12.30
CA SER A 137 -13.76 12.75 -10.96
C SER A 137 -13.79 13.83 -9.87
N GLN A 138 -13.06 14.93 -10.01
CA GLN A 138 -13.05 16.02 -9.03
C GLN A 138 -14.28 16.93 -9.14
N ILE A 139 -14.79 17.10 -10.37
CA ILE A 139 -15.96 17.95 -10.65
C ILE A 139 -17.27 17.14 -10.71
N SER A 140 -17.25 15.85 -10.37
CA SER A 140 -18.35 14.90 -10.54
C SER A 140 -19.66 15.34 -9.86
N SER A 141 -19.57 16.15 -8.80
CA SER A 141 -20.71 16.68 -8.05
C SER A 141 -21.52 17.74 -8.83
N HIS A 142 -20.90 18.39 -9.81
CA HIS A 142 -21.49 19.47 -10.60
C HIS A 142 -22.07 18.99 -11.94
N ILE A 143 -21.76 17.75 -12.34
CA ILE A 143 -22.11 17.21 -13.66
C ILE A 143 -23.14 16.08 -13.55
N THR A 144 -23.95 15.94 -14.60
CA THR A 144 -24.87 14.82 -14.79
C THR A 144 -24.64 14.25 -16.17
N LEU A 145 -24.39 12.94 -16.24
CA LEU A 145 -24.02 12.28 -17.50
C LEU A 145 -25.26 11.94 -18.32
N ARG A 146 -25.20 12.30 -19.61
CA ARG A 146 -26.15 11.92 -20.65
C ARG A 146 -25.73 10.61 -21.32
N GLU A 147 -26.63 10.06 -22.14
CA GLU A 147 -26.45 8.76 -22.79
C GLU A 147 -25.28 8.75 -23.80
N ASP A 148 -25.16 9.79 -24.62
CA ASP A 148 -24.08 10.01 -25.61
C ASP A 148 -22.69 10.08 -24.95
N GLN A 149 -22.59 10.86 -23.88
CA GLN A 149 -21.35 11.00 -23.10
C GLN A 149 -20.97 9.67 -22.44
N LEU A 150 -21.98 8.94 -21.97
CA LEU A 150 -21.79 7.67 -21.29
C LEU A 150 -21.28 6.59 -22.23
N GLU A 151 -21.76 6.51 -23.47
CA GLU A 151 -21.22 5.57 -24.48
C GLU A 151 -19.72 5.74 -24.65
N THR A 152 -19.25 7.00 -24.71
CA THR A 152 -17.83 7.34 -24.82
C THR A 152 -17.04 6.88 -23.58
N ILE A 153 -17.55 7.19 -22.38
CA ILE A 153 -16.93 6.78 -21.11
C ILE A 153 -16.87 5.24 -20.99
N LEU A 154 -17.94 4.55 -21.38
CA LEU A 154 -18.02 3.09 -21.32
C LEU A 154 -17.11 2.42 -22.36
N GLY A 155 -16.91 3.03 -23.54
CA GLY A 155 -15.91 2.57 -24.51
C GLY A 155 -14.49 2.55 -23.94
N GLY A 156 -14.15 3.52 -23.07
CA GLY A 156 -12.87 3.56 -22.37
C GLY A 156 -12.63 2.41 -21.38
N LEU A 157 -13.68 1.68 -20.94
CA LEU A 157 -13.50 0.51 -20.07
C LEU A 157 -12.74 -0.62 -20.76
N GLU A 158 -12.65 -0.61 -22.08
CA GLU A 158 -11.89 -1.59 -22.85
C GLU A 158 -10.38 -1.29 -22.92
N ASP A 159 -9.90 -0.20 -22.32
CA ASP A 159 -8.48 0.18 -22.30
C ASP A 159 -7.62 -0.92 -21.64
N TYR A 160 -6.40 -1.10 -22.15
CA TYR A 160 -5.42 -2.04 -21.63
C TYR A 160 -4.91 -1.64 -20.24
N SER A 161 -4.78 -0.34 -19.98
CA SER A 161 -4.32 0.22 -18.71
C SER A 161 -5.35 -0.02 -17.61
N LEU A 162 -4.93 -0.71 -16.54
CA LEU A 162 -5.75 -0.90 -15.35
C LEU A 162 -6.14 0.44 -14.71
N ASP A 163 -5.26 1.43 -14.83
CA ASP A 163 -5.38 2.72 -14.17
C ASP A 163 -6.50 3.55 -14.78
N ILE A 164 -6.61 3.50 -16.10
CA ILE A 164 -7.71 4.10 -16.86
C ILE A 164 -9.00 3.39 -16.49
N ARG A 165 -9.05 2.05 -16.55
CA ARG A 165 -10.27 1.29 -16.22
C ARG A 165 -10.75 1.56 -14.78
N ASP A 166 -9.83 1.64 -13.82
CA ASP A 166 -10.15 1.95 -12.42
C ASP A 166 -10.60 3.40 -12.24
N GLY A 167 -9.93 4.35 -12.90
CA GLY A 167 -10.35 5.75 -12.93
C GLY A 167 -11.75 5.94 -13.51
N LEU A 168 -12.08 5.27 -14.62
CA LEU A 168 -13.42 5.30 -15.21
C LEU A 168 -14.47 4.73 -14.25
N ARG A 169 -14.17 3.63 -13.55
CA ARG A 169 -15.06 3.09 -12.51
C ARG A 169 -15.25 4.08 -11.35
N ARG A 170 -14.21 4.80 -10.93
CA ARG A 170 -14.32 5.86 -9.90
C ARG A 170 -15.25 7.01 -10.36
N ILE A 171 -15.18 7.39 -11.64
CA ILE A 171 -16.08 8.36 -12.25
C ILE A 171 -17.52 7.85 -12.26
N LEU A 172 -17.76 6.65 -12.80
CA LEU A 172 -19.10 6.05 -12.87
C LEU A 172 -19.73 5.89 -11.49
N ALA A 173 -18.92 5.61 -10.47
CA ALA A 173 -19.33 5.52 -9.08
C ALA A 173 -19.74 6.85 -8.42
N SER A 174 -19.20 7.98 -8.92
CA SER A 174 -19.34 9.30 -8.30
C SER A 174 -20.24 10.27 -9.09
N CYS A 175 -20.48 10.01 -10.36
CA CYS A 175 -21.33 10.85 -11.22
C CYS A 175 -22.82 10.52 -11.06
N ARG A 176 -23.67 11.52 -11.32
CA ARG A 176 -25.12 11.34 -11.41
C ARG A 176 -25.52 10.92 -12.82
N LEU A 177 -26.39 9.92 -12.92
CA LEU A 177 -26.95 9.42 -14.18
C LEU A 177 -28.33 10.02 -14.45
N SER A 178 -28.58 10.38 -15.71
CA SER A 178 -29.83 11.04 -16.12
C SER A 178 -31.05 10.12 -16.15
N THR A 179 -30.90 8.87 -16.62
CA THR A 179 -32.04 7.96 -16.86
C THR A 179 -31.76 6.53 -16.40
N LYS A 180 -32.83 5.72 -16.30
CA LYS A 180 -32.70 4.27 -16.02
C LYS A 180 -31.94 3.52 -17.13
N ASN A 181 -32.01 3.99 -18.38
CA ASN A 181 -31.32 3.35 -19.50
C ASN A 181 -29.80 3.51 -19.34
N CYS A 182 -29.36 4.71 -18.93
CA CYS A 182 -27.96 4.97 -18.61
C CYS A 182 -27.44 4.02 -17.52
N LEU A 183 -28.21 3.83 -16.45
CA LEU A 183 -27.83 2.88 -15.39
C LEU A 183 -27.75 1.44 -15.91
N GLN A 184 -28.71 1.01 -16.73
CA GLN A 184 -28.70 -0.33 -17.32
C GLN A 184 -27.49 -0.53 -18.25
N MET A 185 -27.17 0.44 -19.10
CA MET A 185 -25.98 0.42 -19.96
C MET A 185 -24.70 0.29 -19.15
N CYS A 186 -24.53 1.11 -18.10
CA CYS A 186 -23.37 1.00 -17.21
C CYS A 186 -23.23 -0.40 -16.64
N VAL A 187 -24.31 -0.95 -16.08
CA VAL A 187 -24.28 -2.27 -15.45
C VAL A 187 -23.91 -3.35 -16.47
N SER A 188 -24.54 -3.35 -17.65
CA SER A 188 -24.22 -4.31 -18.70
C SER A 188 -22.75 -4.22 -19.14
N SER A 189 -22.25 -3.02 -19.45
CA SER A 189 -20.85 -2.82 -19.87
C SER A 189 -19.85 -3.19 -18.78
N LEU A 190 -20.13 -2.88 -17.52
CA LEU A 190 -19.28 -3.29 -16.39
C LEU A 190 -19.25 -4.81 -16.21
N LEU A 191 -20.38 -5.49 -16.34
CA LEU A 191 -20.45 -6.95 -16.26
C LEU A 191 -19.74 -7.64 -17.43
N ASP A 192 -19.80 -7.08 -18.64
CA ASP A 192 -19.04 -7.58 -19.78
C ASP A 192 -17.54 -7.31 -19.62
N ASN A 193 -17.16 -6.17 -19.05
CA ASN A 193 -15.78 -5.87 -18.69
C ASN A 193 -15.22 -6.86 -17.66
N LEU A 194 -16.02 -7.30 -16.69
CA LEU A 194 -15.63 -8.30 -15.70
C LEU A 194 -15.26 -9.65 -16.32
N LYS A 195 -15.95 -10.05 -17.39
CA LYS A 195 -15.63 -11.28 -18.14
C LYS A 195 -14.27 -11.17 -18.83
N LYS A 196 -13.95 -9.98 -19.36
CA LYS A 196 -12.68 -9.69 -20.05
C LYS A 196 -11.51 -9.51 -19.07
N TYR A 197 -11.76 -8.87 -17.93
CA TYR A 197 -10.77 -8.55 -16.89
C TYR A 197 -11.23 -9.00 -15.49
N PRO A 198 -11.17 -10.30 -15.17
CA PRO A 198 -11.60 -10.83 -13.86
C PRO A 198 -10.85 -10.24 -12.66
N GLN A 199 -9.62 -9.76 -12.86
CA GLN A 199 -8.78 -9.13 -11.84
C GLN A 199 -9.34 -7.79 -11.32
N ASP A 200 -10.26 -7.16 -12.07
CA ASP A 200 -10.84 -5.86 -11.72
C ASP A 200 -12.06 -6.00 -10.77
N LYS A 201 -12.46 -7.23 -10.42
CA LYS A 201 -13.62 -7.58 -9.58
C LYS A 201 -13.82 -6.69 -8.36
N LYS A 202 -12.76 -6.45 -7.57
CA LYS A 202 -12.84 -5.63 -6.34
C LYS A 202 -13.24 -4.18 -6.64
N SER A 203 -12.62 -3.57 -7.65
CA SER A 203 -12.93 -2.18 -8.05
C SER A 203 -14.36 -2.05 -8.58
N LEU A 204 -14.82 -3.05 -9.34
CA LEU A 204 -16.18 -3.11 -9.87
C LEU A 204 -17.22 -3.24 -8.75
N TYR A 205 -16.98 -4.08 -7.74
CA TYR A 205 -17.89 -4.22 -6.60
C TYR A 205 -18.11 -2.89 -5.88
N HIS A 206 -17.04 -2.14 -5.64
CA HIS A 206 -17.14 -0.83 -4.99
C HIS A 206 -17.82 0.21 -5.88
N CYS A 207 -17.59 0.15 -7.20
CA CYS A 207 -18.30 0.99 -8.16
C CYS A 207 -19.81 0.75 -8.10
N LEU A 208 -20.25 -0.52 -8.19
CA LEU A 208 -21.66 -0.87 -8.14
C LEU A 208 -22.31 -0.60 -6.78
N GLN A 209 -21.56 -0.76 -5.69
CA GLN A 209 -22.00 -0.36 -4.35
C GLN A 209 -22.40 1.13 -4.32
N LYS A 210 -21.49 2.02 -4.75
CA LYS A 210 -21.74 3.47 -4.77
C LYS A 210 -22.80 3.88 -5.79
N MET A 211 -22.81 3.25 -6.96
CA MET A 211 -23.83 3.50 -7.98
C MET A 211 -25.24 3.15 -7.45
N GLY A 212 -25.38 2.03 -6.76
CA GLY A 212 -26.65 1.60 -6.16
C GLY A 212 -27.13 2.57 -5.08
N ALA A 213 -26.21 2.96 -4.17
CA ALA A 213 -26.50 3.92 -3.13
C ALA A 213 -26.89 5.31 -3.67
N SER A 214 -26.27 5.73 -4.78
CA SER A 214 -26.52 7.04 -5.40
C SER A 214 -27.77 7.08 -6.27
N HIS A 215 -28.20 5.94 -6.84
CA HIS A 215 -29.31 5.86 -7.80
C HIS A 215 -30.43 4.88 -7.41
N PRO A 216 -31.00 4.97 -6.20
CA PRO A 216 -32.04 4.04 -5.73
C PRO A 216 -33.32 4.11 -6.57
N SER A 217 -33.73 5.31 -6.99
CA SER A 217 -34.94 5.52 -7.81
C SER A 217 -34.82 4.95 -9.23
N LEU A 218 -33.63 5.02 -9.82
CA LEU A 218 -33.36 4.45 -11.15
C LEU A 218 -33.20 2.94 -11.11
N THR A 219 -32.73 2.40 -9.98
CA THR A 219 -32.54 0.95 -9.80
C THR A 219 -33.86 0.21 -9.62
N LEU A 220 -34.83 0.80 -8.91
CA LEU A 220 -36.14 0.19 -8.62
C LEU A 220 -36.83 -0.43 -9.85
N PRO A 221 -37.02 0.26 -10.99
CA PRO A 221 -37.66 -0.33 -12.16
C PRO A 221 -36.82 -1.42 -12.85
N LEU A 222 -35.53 -1.55 -12.54
CA LEU A 222 -34.62 -2.52 -13.16
C LEU A 222 -34.47 -3.82 -12.36
N VAL A 223 -34.97 -3.88 -11.12
CA VAL A 223 -34.77 -5.02 -10.20
C VAL A 223 -35.15 -6.36 -10.83
N HIS A 224 -36.36 -6.46 -11.39
CA HIS A 224 -36.83 -7.70 -12.01
C HIS A 224 -35.98 -8.10 -13.22
N THR A 225 -35.59 -7.12 -14.05
CA THR A 225 -34.74 -7.36 -15.23
C THR A 225 -33.34 -7.83 -14.82
N LEU A 226 -32.72 -7.18 -13.84
CA LEU A 226 -31.36 -7.48 -13.39
C LEU A 226 -31.28 -8.83 -12.65
N LEU A 227 -32.27 -9.14 -11.80
CA LEU A 227 -32.38 -10.44 -11.13
C LEU A 227 -32.85 -11.54 -12.09
N ALA A 228 -33.29 -11.18 -13.31
CA ALA A 228 -33.92 -12.08 -14.27
C ALA A 228 -35.15 -12.80 -13.69
N ILE A 229 -35.95 -12.08 -12.89
CA ILE A 229 -37.20 -12.60 -12.32
C ILE A 229 -38.26 -12.59 -13.42
N HIS A 230 -38.81 -13.77 -13.73
CA HIS A 230 -39.90 -13.90 -14.68
C HIS A 230 -41.26 -13.93 -13.94
N PRO A 231 -42.29 -13.17 -14.35
CA PRO A 231 -43.56 -13.08 -13.62
C PRO A 231 -44.32 -14.40 -13.41
N PHE A 232 -44.03 -15.42 -14.22
CA PHE A 232 -44.77 -16.69 -14.26
C PHE A 232 -43.90 -17.95 -14.13
N PHE A 233 -42.57 -17.82 -14.19
CA PHE A 233 -41.67 -18.97 -14.22
C PHE A 233 -40.54 -18.80 -13.23
N ASP A 234 -40.27 -19.84 -12.44
CA ASP A 234 -39.08 -19.90 -11.62
C ASP A 234 -37.86 -20.14 -12.50
N THR A 235 -37.07 -19.08 -12.70
CA THR A 235 -35.77 -19.20 -13.36
C THR A 235 -34.80 -19.95 -12.48
N ALA A 236 -33.93 -20.77 -13.10
CA ALA A 236 -32.86 -21.49 -12.40
C ALA A 236 -32.06 -20.54 -11.49
N GLU A 237 -31.81 -20.99 -10.27
CA GLU A 237 -31.08 -20.22 -9.27
C GLU A 237 -29.64 -19.99 -9.74
N LYS A 238 -29.23 -18.72 -9.76
CA LYS A 238 -27.85 -18.34 -10.11
C LYS A 238 -26.95 -18.65 -8.93
N SER A 239 -25.77 -19.21 -9.21
CA SER A 239 -24.79 -19.52 -8.16
C SER A 239 -24.26 -18.24 -7.52
N VAL A 240 -24.10 -18.27 -6.19
CA VAL A 240 -23.46 -17.20 -5.41
C VAL A 240 -21.96 -17.13 -5.67
N ASP A 241 -21.39 -18.10 -6.38
CA ASP A 241 -19.99 -18.06 -6.83
C ASP A 241 -19.77 -17.19 -8.07
N ASP A 242 -20.85 -16.88 -8.83
CA ASP A 242 -20.77 -16.08 -10.04
C ASP A 242 -20.50 -14.60 -9.72
N PRO A 243 -19.32 -14.06 -10.10
CA PRO A 243 -18.98 -12.66 -9.86
C PRO A 243 -19.96 -11.67 -10.49
N ALA A 244 -20.56 -12.02 -11.62
CA ALA A 244 -21.51 -11.15 -12.31
C ALA A 244 -22.84 -11.06 -11.54
N TYR A 245 -23.31 -12.17 -10.98
CA TYR A 245 -24.51 -12.20 -10.15
C TYR A 245 -24.30 -11.47 -8.82
N ILE A 246 -23.17 -11.69 -8.13
CA ILE A 246 -22.82 -10.95 -6.91
C ILE A 246 -22.81 -9.44 -7.16
N SER A 247 -22.23 -9.01 -8.29
CA SER A 247 -22.18 -7.60 -8.71
C SER A 247 -23.58 -6.97 -8.75
N VAL A 248 -24.55 -7.68 -9.34
CA VAL A 248 -25.95 -7.25 -9.40
C VAL A 248 -26.58 -7.19 -8.01
N LEU A 249 -26.33 -8.18 -7.15
CA LEU A 249 -26.84 -8.19 -5.78
C LEU A 249 -26.30 -7.02 -4.95
N ILE A 250 -24.99 -6.72 -5.06
CA ILE A 250 -24.38 -5.57 -4.38
C ILE A 250 -25.08 -4.27 -4.80
N LEU A 251 -25.27 -4.04 -6.10
CA LEU A 251 -25.98 -2.86 -6.61
C LEU A 251 -27.38 -2.73 -5.99
N ILE A 252 -28.16 -3.81 -6.04
CA ILE A 252 -29.56 -3.84 -5.61
C ILE A 252 -29.68 -3.64 -4.09
N PHE A 253 -28.85 -4.30 -3.29
CA PHE A 253 -28.90 -4.15 -1.82
C PHE A 253 -28.49 -2.75 -1.37
N ASN A 254 -27.50 -2.13 -2.02
CA ASN A 254 -27.14 -0.75 -1.73
C ASN A 254 -28.23 0.25 -2.15
N ALA A 255 -28.94 0.00 -3.25
CA ALA A 255 -30.11 0.78 -3.62
C ALA A 255 -31.29 0.59 -2.64
N ALA A 256 -31.52 -0.64 -2.18
CA ALA A 256 -32.61 -0.98 -1.27
C ALA A 256 -32.48 -0.33 0.10
N GLN A 257 -31.25 -0.03 0.56
CA GLN A 257 -31.01 0.72 1.80
C GLN A 257 -31.71 2.08 1.80
N HIS A 258 -31.76 2.74 0.64
CA HIS A 258 -32.37 4.06 0.47
C HIS A 258 -33.79 3.99 -0.15
N CYS A 259 -34.28 2.79 -0.46
CA CYS A 259 -35.58 2.58 -1.12
C CYS A 259 -36.30 1.36 -0.55
N SER A 260 -37.11 1.59 0.48
CA SER A 260 -37.84 0.53 1.20
C SER A 260 -38.88 -0.20 0.34
N THR A 261 -39.37 0.42 -0.74
CA THR A 261 -40.30 -0.20 -1.70
C THR A 261 -39.66 -1.31 -2.52
N MET A 262 -38.34 -1.44 -2.48
CA MET A 262 -37.60 -2.51 -3.16
C MET A 262 -37.65 -3.83 -2.41
N LEU A 263 -37.70 -3.80 -1.07
CA LEU A 263 -37.64 -5.00 -0.23
C LEU A 263 -38.76 -6.03 -0.52
N PRO A 264 -40.03 -5.62 -0.74
CA PRO A 264 -41.10 -6.55 -1.10
C PRO A 264 -40.94 -7.23 -2.47
N LEU A 265 -40.04 -6.72 -3.33
CA LEU A 265 -39.79 -7.30 -4.65
C LEU A 265 -38.81 -8.48 -4.58
N PHE A 266 -38.19 -8.73 -3.43
CA PHE A 266 -37.21 -9.79 -3.26
C PHE A 266 -37.88 -11.13 -3.00
N GLU A 267 -37.59 -12.09 -3.87
CA GLU A 267 -37.92 -13.50 -3.64
C GLU A 267 -37.10 -14.09 -2.49
N GLU A 268 -37.58 -15.20 -1.90
CA GLU A 268 -36.95 -15.89 -0.77
C GLU A 268 -35.47 -16.23 -1.03
N LYS A 269 -35.13 -16.65 -2.26
CA LYS A 269 -33.74 -16.94 -2.69
C LYS A 269 -32.84 -15.70 -2.62
N THR A 270 -33.35 -14.54 -2.99
CA THR A 270 -32.60 -13.26 -2.94
C THR A 270 -32.34 -12.84 -1.50
N ILE A 271 -33.30 -13.08 -0.60
CA ILE A 271 -33.15 -12.85 0.85
C ILE A 271 -32.11 -13.80 1.45
N ARG A 272 -32.09 -15.08 1.05
CA ARG A 272 -31.05 -16.03 1.48
C ARG A 272 -29.65 -15.59 1.02
N HIS A 273 -29.53 -15.15 -0.23
CA HIS A 273 -28.28 -14.62 -0.77
C HIS A 273 -27.85 -13.33 -0.08
N TYR A 274 -28.78 -12.46 0.30
CA TYR A 274 -28.50 -11.30 1.13
C TYR A 274 -27.83 -11.70 2.45
N SER A 275 -28.42 -12.64 3.20
CA SER A 275 -27.86 -13.09 4.48
C SER A 275 -26.43 -13.64 4.31
N TYR A 276 -26.21 -14.48 3.30
CA TYR A 276 -24.88 -15.02 2.99
C TYR A 276 -23.86 -13.92 2.62
N LEU A 277 -24.25 -12.97 1.77
CA LEU A 277 -23.35 -11.89 1.34
C LEU A 277 -23.09 -10.87 2.46
N ARG A 278 -24.06 -10.68 3.37
CA ARG A 278 -23.88 -9.86 4.57
C ARG A 278 -22.85 -10.48 5.52
N ASP A 279 -22.88 -11.80 5.70
CA ASP A 279 -21.93 -12.52 6.55
C ASP A 279 -20.52 -12.57 5.92
N THR A 280 -20.43 -12.71 4.59
CA THR A 280 -19.15 -12.88 3.89
C THR A 280 -18.48 -11.56 3.48
N MET A 281 -19.25 -10.51 3.16
CA MET A 281 -18.76 -9.21 2.67
C MET A 281 -19.51 -8.02 3.29
N PRO A 282 -19.43 -7.82 4.61
CA PRO A 282 -20.20 -6.79 5.32
C PRO A 282 -19.84 -5.36 4.92
N HIS A 283 -18.66 -5.12 4.37
CA HIS A 283 -18.20 -3.80 3.91
C HIS A 283 -18.82 -3.38 2.56
N LEU A 284 -19.35 -4.33 1.78
CA LEU A 284 -19.99 -4.07 0.48
C LEU A 284 -21.52 -4.13 0.54
N VAL A 285 -22.08 -4.87 1.51
CA VAL A 285 -23.52 -5.09 1.64
C VAL A 285 -24.06 -4.44 2.91
N PRO A 286 -24.94 -3.41 2.78
CA PRO A 286 -25.47 -2.68 3.92
C PRO A 286 -26.56 -3.47 4.65
N HIS A 287 -26.94 -2.98 5.82
CA HIS A 287 -28.08 -3.53 6.56
C HIS A 287 -29.41 -3.11 5.94
N LEU A 288 -30.26 -4.10 5.69
CA LEU A 288 -31.62 -3.93 5.22
C LEU A 288 -32.62 -4.36 6.29
N ASN A 289 -33.66 -3.55 6.49
CA ASN A 289 -34.76 -3.84 7.40
C ASN A 289 -35.77 -4.80 6.75
N LEU A 290 -35.36 -6.06 6.55
CA LEU A 290 -36.21 -7.08 5.94
C LEU A 290 -37.29 -7.55 6.91
N LEU A 291 -38.56 -7.50 6.49
CA LEU A 291 -39.71 -8.03 7.23
C LEU A 291 -39.54 -9.54 7.44
N GLY A 292 -39.23 -9.96 8.66
CA GLY A 292 -39.08 -11.38 9.03
C GLY A 292 -37.65 -11.84 9.32
N SER A 293 -36.63 -11.01 9.08
CA SER A 293 -35.35 -11.24 9.75
C SER A 293 -35.55 -10.85 11.21
N ALA A 294 -35.64 -11.86 12.08
CA ALA A 294 -35.34 -11.64 13.49
C ALA A 294 -34.06 -10.80 13.51
N THR A 295 -34.08 -9.69 14.23
CA THR A 295 -32.89 -8.93 14.55
C THR A 295 -31.89 -9.92 15.14
N SER A 296 -31.00 -10.48 14.30
CA SER A 296 -29.63 -10.68 14.67
C SER A 296 -29.12 -9.28 14.95
N THR A 297 -29.50 -8.78 16.13
CA THR A 297 -28.74 -7.84 16.89
C THR A 297 -27.34 -8.36 16.72
N GLU A 298 -26.52 -7.68 15.91
CA GLU A 298 -25.09 -7.91 15.96
C GLU A 298 -24.80 -7.96 17.46
N MET A 299 -24.15 -9.02 17.93
CA MET A 299 -23.40 -8.87 19.15
C MET A 299 -22.50 -7.69 18.84
N GLN A 300 -22.92 -6.48 19.25
CA GLN A 300 -22.04 -5.33 19.34
C GLN A 300 -20.79 -5.92 19.93
N SER A 301 -19.67 -5.82 19.20
CA SER A 301 -18.40 -6.31 19.67
C SER A 301 -18.26 -5.81 21.09
N VAL A 302 -18.49 -6.68 22.06
CA VAL A 302 -18.42 -6.30 23.45
C VAL A 302 -17.00 -5.80 23.58
N PRO A 303 -16.76 -4.54 24.01
CA PRO A 303 -15.41 -4.02 24.13
C PRO A 303 -14.62 -5.06 24.90
N THR A 304 -13.73 -5.73 24.19
CA THR A 304 -13.23 -7.01 24.62
C THR A 304 -12.39 -6.73 25.86
N SER A 305 -12.73 -7.31 27.01
CA SER A 305 -11.88 -7.29 28.21
C SER A 305 -10.50 -7.91 27.96
N THR A 306 -10.23 -8.37 26.74
CA THR A 306 -8.96 -8.80 26.18
C THR A 306 -7.81 -7.84 26.46
N CYS A 307 -7.98 -6.52 26.31
CA CYS A 307 -6.91 -5.56 26.62
C CYS A 307 -6.54 -5.57 28.11
N ASP A 308 -7.53 -5.67 28.99
CA ASP A 308 -7.30 -5.73 30.44
C ASP A 308 -6.75 -7.10 30.86
N PHE A 309 -7.16 -8.18 30.19
CA PHE A 309 -6.56 -9.50 30.32
C PHE A 309 -5.06 -9.47 29.96
N LEU A 310 -4.69 -8.85 28.83
CA LEU A 310 -3.30 -8.66 28.43
C LEU A 310 -2.50 -7.89 29.48
N ARG A 311 -3.03 -6.76 29.98
CA ARG A 311 -2.37 -5.98 31.04
C ARG A 311 -2.19 -6.80 32.31
N SER A 312 -3.21 -7.54 32.74
CA SER A 312 -3.15 -8.40 33.92
C SER A 312 -2.11 -9.51 33.79
N MET A 313 -2.05 -10.16 32.61
CA MET A 313 -1.05 -11.17 32.29
C MET A 313 0.37 -10.61 32.35
N LEU A 314 0.62 -9.46 31.70
CA LEU A 314 1.94 -8.83 31.72
C LEU A 314 2.36 -8.37 33.11
N LYS A 315 1.42 -7.80 33.89
CA LYS A 315 1.67 -7.44 35.29
C LYS A 315 2.05 -8.66 36.14
N GLY A 316 1.38 -9.80 35.94
CA GLY A 316 1.74 -11.05 36.61
C GLY A 316 3.15 -11.57 36.25
N ILE A 317 3.62 -11.32 35.02
CA ILE A 317 5.00 -11.64 34.59
C ILE A 317 6.02 -10.71 35.23
N GLU A 318 5.69 -9.42 35.38
CA GLU A 318 6.55 -8.43 36.03
C GLU A 318 6.70 -8.69 37.54
N GLU A 319 5.62 -9.10 38.21
CA GLU A 319 5.58 -9.40 39.65
C GLU A 319 6.13 -10.80 40.00
N ALA A 320 6.66 -11.54 39.03
CA ALA A 320 7.16 -12.89 39.24
C ALA A 320 8.30 -12.93 40.29
N PRO A 321 8.25 -13.87 41.26
CA PRO A 321 9.16 -13.86 42.42
C PRO A 321 10.60 -14.27 42.09
N ASN A 322 10.81 -15.01 41.00
CA ASN A 322 12.13 -15.45 40.56
C ASN A 322 12.20 -15.65 39.04
N THR A 323 13.42 -15.70 38.50
CA THR A 323 13.69 -15.84 37.06
C THR A 323 13.09 -17.11 36.46
N ARG A 324 13.07 -18.22 37.19
CA ARG A 324 12.52 -19.50 36.68
C ARG A 324 11.00 -19.43 36.48
N VAL A 325 10.28 -18.89 37.46
CA VAL A 325 8.84 -18.65 37.37
C VAL A 325 8.54 -17.65 36.26
N ARG A 326 9.36 -16.60 36.13
CA ARG A 326 9.21 -15.61 35.06
C ARG A 326 9.37 -16.24 33.66
N VAL A 327 10.36 -17.10 33.45
CA VAL A 327 10.54 -17.86 32.20
C VAL A 327 9.33 -18.74 31.90
N TYR A 328 8.81 -19.46 32.91
CA TYR A 328 7.63 -20.30 32.75
C TYR A 328 6.39 -19.48 32.37
N LEU A 329 6.14 -18.35 33.06
CA LEU A 329 5.02 -17.45 32.75
C LEU A 329 5.14 -16.84 31.35
N LEU A 330 6.35 -16.48 30.92
CA LEU A 330 6.62 -16.01 29.56
C LEU A 330 6.29 -17.08 28.51
N GLN A 331 6.63 -18.35 28.76
CA GLN A 331 6.30 -19.47 27.86
C GLN A 331 4.77 -19.69 27.77
N CYS A 332 4.05 -19.62 28.90
CA CYS A 332 2.59 -19.71 28.88
C CYS A 332 1.96 -18.53 28.13
N ALA A 333 2.46 -17.31 28.36
CA ALA A 333 1.98 -16.11 27.69
C ALA A 333 2.21 -16.17 26.17
N GLU A 334 3.35 -16.72 25.70
CA GLU A 334 3.59 -16.93 24.28
C GLU A 334 2.47 -17.75 23.62
N GLU A 335 2.04 -18.85 24.23
CA GLU A 335 0.99 -19.71 23.68
C GLU A 335 -0.38 -19.00 23.66
N ASP A 336 -0.73 -18.32 24.75
CA ASP A 336 -2.00 -17.60 24.88
C ASP A 336 -2.08 -16.42 23.92
N LEU A 337 -1.02 -15.64 23.78
CA LEU A 337 -0.94 -14.51 22.84
C LEU A 337 -1.00 -14.96 21.38
N ASN A 338 -0.33 -16.06 21.05
CA ASN A 338 -0.42 -16.66 19.72
C ASN A 338 -1.84 -17.07 19.35
N ARG A 339 -2.61 -17.63 20.31
CA ARG A 339 -4.03 -17.94 20.11
C ARG A 339 -4.85 -16.67 19.98
N LEU A 340 -4.63 -15.70 20.87
CA LEU A 340 -5.37 -14.45 20.91
C LEU A 340 -5.23 -13.65 19.61
N SER A 341 -4.02 -13.60 19.05
CA SER A 341 -3.75 -12.90 17.79
C SER A 341 -4.57 -13.41 16.59
N LYS A 342 -5.09 -14.64 16.66
CA LYS A 342 -5.93 -15.26 15.62
C LYS A 342 -7.42 -15.07 15.86
N ILE A 343 -7.82 -14.74 17.09
CA ILE A 343 -9.22 -14.66 17.53
C ILE A 343 -9.72 -13.21 17.45
N ASP A 344 -8.94 -12.26 17.96
CA ASP A 344 -9.34 -10.86 18.06
C ASP A 344 -8.46 -10.00 17.14
N SER A 345 -9.07 -9.46 16.08
CA SER A 345 -8.38 -8.63 15.08
C SER A 345 -7.89 -7.31 15.67
N GLN A 346 -8.57 -6.75 16.68
CA GLN A 346 -8.24 -5.44 17.25
C GLN A 346 -6.93 -5.46 18.05
N VAL A 347 -6.65 -6.55 18.75
CA VAL A 347 -5.40 -6.74 19.51
C VAL A 347 -4.36 -7.57 18.76
N SER A 348 -4.65 -8.00 17.52
CA SER A 348 -3.81 -8.95 16.79
C SER A 348 -2.37 -8.47 16.64
N GLY A 349 -2.16 -7.22 16.20
CA GLY A 349 -0.82 -6.66 16.02
C GLY A 349 -0.07 -6.49 17.34
N CYS A 350 -0.75 -6.04 18.40
CA CYS A 350 -0.19 -5.97 19.75
C CYS A 350 0.24 -7.36 20.28
N ALA A 351 -0.63 -8.36 20.15
CA ALA A 351 -0.34 -9.72 20.59
C ALA A 351 0.85 -10.31 19.82
N GLN A 352 0.94 -10.08 18.51
CA GLN A 352 2.07 -10.51 17.67
C GLN A 352 3.38 -9.81 18.07
N LEU A 353 3.34 -8.51 18.38
CA LEU A 353 4.51 -7.77 18.87
C LEU A 353 5.02 -8.38 20.19
N ILE A 354 4.13 -8.54 21.17
CA ILE A 354 4.48 -9.07 22.49
C ILE A 354 4.99 -10.51 22.37
N THR A 355 4.34 -11.37 21.58
CA THR A 355 4.82 -12.74 21.31
C THR A 355 6.23 -12.72 20.73
N LEU A 356 6.48 -11.93 19.69
CA LEU A 356 7.81 -11.88 19.07
C LEU A 356 8.87 -11.36 20.05
N TYR A 357 8.51 -10.40 20.91
CA TYR A 357 9.39 -9.88 21.94
C TYR A 357 9.70 -10.95 23.00
N ILE A 358 8.68 -11.61 23.54
CA ILE A 358 8.82 -12.71 24.51
C ILE A 358 9.73 -13.80 23.94
N ASN A 359 9.49 -14.21 22.68
CA ASN A 359 10.30 -15.24 22.01
C ASN A 359 11.76 -14.84 21.91
N SER A 360 12.01 -13.55 21.66
CA SER A 360 13.36 -13.00 21.58
C SER A 360 14.04 -12.96 22.95
N VAL A 361 13.33 -12.57 24.00
CA VAL A 361 13.84 -12.56 25.38
C VAL A 361 14.14 -13.98 25.88
N LEU A 362 13.23 -14.93 25.65
CA LEU A 362 13.42 -16.34 25.99
C LEU A 362 14.62 -16.95 25.25
N LEU A 363 14.76 -16.65 23.95
CA LEU A 363 15.89 -17.11 23.15
C LEU A 363 17.21 -16.51 23.62
N PHE A 364 17.24 -15.21 23.94
CA PHE A 364 18.41 -14.55 24.52
C PHE A 364 18.81 -15.20 25.85
N HIS A 365 17.85 -15.41 26.76
CA HIS A 365 18.09 -16.05 28.05
C HIS A 365 18.67 -17.46 27.89
N LYS A 366 18.10 -18.26 26.98
CA LYS A 366 18.58 -19.61 26.65
C LYS A 366 20.03 -19.61 26.16
N ILE A 367 20.45 -18.59 25.40
CA ILE A 367 21.84 -18.46 24.95
C ILE A 367 22.76 -18.12 26.14
N ILE A 368 22.37 -17.15 26.99
CA ILE A 368 23.19 -16.72 28.12
C ILE A 368 23.35 -17.82 29.17
N GLU A 369 22.28 -18.56 29.47
CA GLU A 369 22.31 -19.71 30.40
C GLU A 369 23.27 -20.80 29.92
N TYR A 370 23.42 -20.94 28.59
CA TYR A 370 24.37 -21.85 27.97
C TYR A 370 25.80 -21.30 28.06
N LYS A 371 26.46 -21.45 29.22
CA LYS A 371 27.79 -20.90 29.58
C LYS A 371 28.97 -21.16 28.60
N LEU A 372 28.75 -21.87 27.49
CA LEU A 372 29.75 -22.14 26.45
C LEU A 372 29.60 -21.24 25.21
N TRP A 373 28.65 -20.30 25.18
CA TRP A 373 28.41 -19.43 24.03
C TRP A 373 29.60 -18.52 23.69
N TYR A 374 30.45 -18.16 24.65
CA TYR A 374 31.67 -17.37 24.46
C TYR A 374 32.94 -18.24 24.38
N SER A 375 32.80 -19.55 24.23
CA SER A 375 33.93 -20.49 24.07
C SER A 375 34.14 -20.84 22.59
N SER A 376 35.39 -21.09 22.20
CA SER A 376 35.73 -21.61 20.86
C SER A 376 35.12 -22.99 20.57
N SER A 377 34.63 -23.70 21.59
CA SER A 377 33.87 -24.95 21.48
C SER A 377 32.35 -24.75 21.32
N SER A 378 31.88 -23.53 21.00
CA SER A 378 30.45 -23.25 20.88
C SER A 378 29.76 -24.11 19.81
N PRO A 379 28.63 -24.77 20.12
CA PRO A 379 27.88 -25.54 19.13
C PRO A 379 27.29 -24.65 18.03
N SER A 380 27.17 -25.20 16.83
CA SER A 380 26.57 -24.53 15.67
C SER A 380 25.13 -24.05 15.90
N LEU A 381 24.41 -24.67 16.84
CA LEU A 381 23.07 -24.26 17.26
C LEU A 381 23.06 -22.85 17.89
N ILE A 382 24.09 -22.45 18.65
CA ILE A 382 24.17 -21.11 19.25
C ILE A 382 24.30 -20.06 18.16
N LYS A 383 25.12 -20.35 17.14
CA LYS A 383 25.28 -19.52 15.95
C LYS A 383 23.94 -19.28 15.26
N GLN A 384 23.14 -20.34 15.06
CA GLN A 384 21.79 -20.23 14.49
C GLN A 384 20.84 -19.41 15.39
N ASN A 385 20.88 -19.64 16.71
CA ASN A 385 20.05 -18.89 17.66
C ASN A 385 20.40 -17.39 17.67
N ILE A 386 21.69 -17.03 17.58
CA ILE A 386 22.12 -15.61 17.48
C ILE A 386 21.60 -14.98 16.20
N VAL A 387 21.72 -15.68 15.06
CA VAL A 387 21.19 -15.18 13.76
C VAL A 387 19.67 -15.03 13.81
N GLN A 388 18.95 -15.99 14.39
CA GLN A 388 17.50 -15.91 14.59
C GLN A 388 17.13 -14.72 15.47
N LEU A 389 17.89 -14.48 16.54
CA LEU A 389 17.66 -13.37 17.45
C LEU A 389 17.88 -12.03 16.76
N LEU A 390 18.93 -11.90 15.94
CA LEU A 390 19.16 -10.71 15.12
C LEU A 390 17.98 -10.49 14.16
N GLN A 391 17.52 -11.53 13.47
CA GLN A 391 16.35 -11.43 12.60
C GLN A 391 15.10 -10.98 13.38
N ASN A 392 14.89 -11.49 14.59
CA ASN A 392 13.76 -11.06 15.42
C ASN A 392 13.86 -9.59 15.83
N THR A 393 15.07 -9.07 16.15
CA THR A 393 15.23 -7.64 16.47
C THR A 393 14.89 -6.74 15.28
N LEU A 394 15.24 -7.17 14.06
CA LEU A 394 14.87 -6.44 12.85
C LEU A 394 13.37 -6.55 12.55
N LYS A 395 12.75 -7.71 12.79
CA LYS A 395 11.29 -7.86 12.72
C LYS A 395 10.58 -6.93 13.70
N LEU A 396 11.03 -6.85 14.95
CA LEU A 396 10.47 -5.95 15.96
C LEU A 396 10.57 -4.47 15.54
N GLU A 397 11.67 -4.07 14.90
CA GLU A 397 11.90 -2.68 14.50
C GLU A 397 11.17 -2.28 13.20
N TYR A 398 11.05 -3.18 12.23
CA TYR A 398 10.59 -2.83 10.87
C TYR A 398 9.23 -3.42 10.45
N LEU A 399 8.72 -4.47 11.13
CA LEU A 399 7.41 -5.04 10.78
C LEU A 399 6.23 -4.34 11.47
N PHE A 400 6.45 -3.59 12.54
CA PHE A 400 5.34 -3.03 13.32
C PHE A 400 5.18 -1.53 13.07
N VAL A 401 3.93 -1.09 12.95
CA VAL A 401 3.51 0.31 12.83
C VAL A 401 2.69 0.69 14.04
N GLY A 402 2.67 1.97 14.42
CA GLY A 402 1.92 2.44 15.60
C GLY A 402 2.62 2.20 16.94
N LEU A 403 3.93 1.90 16.91
CA LEU A 403 4.75 1.77 18.12
C LEU A 403 4.93 3.13 18.80
N THR A 404 4.84 3.15 20.14
CA THR A 404 5.15 4.36 20.91
C THR A 404 6.66 4.61 20.94
N ASP A 405 7.07 5.85 21.28
CA ASP A 405 8.49 6.17 21.46
C ASP A 405 9.15 5.28 22.55
N VAL A 406 8.37 4.87 23.56
CA VAL A 406 8.81 3.95 24.62
C VAL A 406 9.03 2.54 24.08
N ASP A 407 8.12 2.03 23.26
CA ASP A 407 8.26 0.71 22.63
C ASP A 407 9.47 0.67 21.69
N LEU A 408 9.65 1.72 20.88
CA LEU A 408 10.83 1.85 20.01
C LEU A 408 12.13 1.94 20.80
N ALA A 409 12.14 2.68 21.92
CA ALA A 409 13.30 2.74 22.80
C ALA A 409 13.63 1.37 23.39
N LEU A 410 12.63 0.59 23.81
CA LEU A 410 12.79 -0.75 24.35
C LEU A 410 13.32 -1.73 23.28
N ILE A 411 12.79 -1.68 22.06
CA ILE A 411 13.27 -2.49 20.92
C ILE A 411 14.72 -2.12 20.55
N LYS A 412 15.06 -0.83 20.46
CA LYS A 412 16.42 -0.37 20.16
C LYS A 412 17.44 -0.80 21.22
N GLN A 413 17.06 -0.69 22.50
CA GLN A 413 17.88 -1.19 23.60
C GLN A 413 18.09 -2.71 23.51
N PHE A 414 17.03 -3.47 23.24
CA PHE A 414 17.13 -4.92 23.06
C PHE A 414 18.00 -5.31 21.86
N LYS A 415 17.88 -4.59 20.72
CA LYS A 415 18.76 -4.77 19.54
C LYS A 415 20.23 -4.56 19.90
N VAL A 416 20.55 -3.52 20.66
CA VAL A 416 21.93 -3.25 21.11
C VAL A 416 22.45 -4.36 22.03
N LYS A 417 21.61 -4.93 22.91
CA LYS A 417 21.98 -6.13 23.70
C LYS A 417 22.30 -7.33 22.81
N THR A 418 21.50 -7.58 21.77
CA THR A 418 21.73 -8.66 20.81
C THR A 418 23.01 -8.44 20.01
N LEU A 419 23.30 -7.20 19.59
CA LEU A 419 24.55 -6.85 18.90
C LEU A 419 25.77 -7.01 19.81
N ALA A 420 25.66 -6.67 21.10
CA ALA A 420 26.70 -6.93 22.10
C ALA A 420 26.97 -8.44 22.23
N LEU A 421 25.93 -9.26 22.32
CA LEU A 421 26.03 -10.72 22.33
C LEU A 421 26.74 -11.25 21.07
N GLN A 422 26.34 -10.78 19.89
CA GLN A 422 26.98 -11.14 18.62
C GLN A 422 28.46 -10.74 18.58
N LEU A 423 28.80 -9.54 19.03
CA LEU A 423 30.19 -9.06 19.04
C LEU A 423 31.07 -9.93 19.94
N VAL A 424 30.61 -10.25 21.16
CA VAL A 424 31.36 -11.12 22.07
C VAL A 424 31.50 -12.52 21.50
N TYR A 425 30.43 -13.07 20.91
CA TYR A 425 30.47 -14.35 20.21
C TYR A 425 31.53 -14.37 19.10
N VAL A 426 31.51 -13.38 18.20
CA VAL A 426 32.44 -13.30 17.08
C VAL A 426 33.89 -13.17 17.58
N VAL A 427 34.14 -12.33 18.58
CA VAL A 427 35.49 -12.10 19.12
C VAL A 427 36.06 -13.30 19.87
N ARG A 428 35.23 -14.08 20.57
CA ARG A 428 35.69 -15.14 21.50
C ARG A 428 35.51 -16.55 20.96
N ALA A 429 34.43 -16.80 20.24
CA ALA A 429 34.04 -18.12 19.78
C ALA A 429 34.38 -18.36 18.31
N THR A 430 34.75 -17.32 17.55
CA THR A 430 35.07 -17.44 16.12
C THR A 430 36.41 -16.82 15.77
N ASN A 431 36.98 -17.22 14.62
CA ASN A 431 38.19 -16.64 14.06
C ASN A 431 37.89 -15.53 13.03
N GLN A 432 36.66 -15.00 12.99
CA GLN A 432 36.26 -13.99 12.02
C GLN A 432 36.72 -12.59 12.47
N SER A 433 36.94 -11.70 11.49
CA SER A 433 37.24 -10.29 11.79
C SER A 433 36.04 -9.62 12.46
N ALA A 434 36.26 -9.11 13.67
CA ALA A 434 35.24 -8.44 14.46
C ALA A 434 35.15 -6.92 14.20
N ARG A 435 35.97 -6.36 13.30
CA ARG A 435 36.09 -4.91 13.11
C ARG A 435 34.77 -4.27 12.65
N THR A 436 34.17 -4.81 11.60
CA THR A 436 32.90 -4.30 11.04
C THR A 436 31.75 -4.44 12.03
N PHE A 437 31.67 -5.58 12.75
CA PHE A 437 30.67 -5.80 13.79
C PHE A 437 30.83 -4.83 14.96
N CYS A 438 32.06 -4.54 15.36
CA CYS A 438 32.34 -3.57 16.42
C CYS A 438 31.98 -2.13 16.01
N GLN A 439 32.34 -1.71 14.80
CA GLN A 439 31.95 -0.41 14.26
C GLN A 439 30.43 -0.27 14.18
N HIS A 440 29.74 -1.29 13.66
CA HIS A 440 28.28 -1.31 13.60
C HIS A 440 27.64 -1.22 14.99
N PHE A 441 28.14 -2.01 15.95
CA PHE A 441 27.67 -1.98 17.33
C PHE A 441 27.81 -0.57 17.93
N LEU A 442 28.98 0.06 17.81
CA LEU A 442 29.21 1.41 18.35
C LEU A 442 28.31 2.46 17.69
N GLN A 443 28.11 2.38 16.37
CA GLN A 443 27.18 3.25 15.65
C GLN A 443 25.73 3.09 16.15
N GLN A 444 25.28 1.85 16.36
CA GLN A 444 23.93 1.58 16.90
C GLN A 444 23.78 2.06 18.35
N VAL A 445 24.84 1.96 19.17
CA VAL A 445 24.86 2.53 20.53
C VAL A 445 24.70 4.06 20.48
N GLU A 446 25.39 4.74 19.56
CA GLU A 446 25.29 6.19 19.39
C GLU A 446 23.87 6.62 18.95
N LEU A 447 23.31 5.95 17.93
CA LEU A 447 21.97 6.21 17.44
C LEU A 447 20.90 5.98 18.52
N MET A 448 21.03 4.90 19.29
CA MET A 448 20.15 4.61 20.43
C MET A 448 20.31 5.68 21.53
N SER A 449 21.54 6.05 21.89
CA SER A 449 21.80 7.06 22.93
C SER A 449 21.20 8.41 22.55
N ARG A 450 21.33 8.81 21.29
CA ARG A 450 20.72 10.03 20.75
C ARG A 450 19.20 9.95 20.82
N PHE A 451 18.60 8.84 20.38
CA PHE A 451 17.15 8.64 20.45
C PHE A 451 16.60 8.73 21.90
N LEU A 452 17.27 8.08 22.85
CA LEU A 452 16.88 8.13 24.27
C LEU A 452 16.97 9.55 24.84
N LYS A 453 18.00 10.31 24.48
CA LYS A 453 18.16 11.72 24.89
C LYS A 453 17.08 12.61 24.27
N ASP A 454 16.86 12.51 22.96
CA ASP A 454 15.88 13.31 22.22
C ASP A 454 14.45 13.09 22.75
N LYS A 455 14.13 11.85 23.14
CA LYS A 455 12.82 11.47 23.70
C LYS A 455 12.74 11.52 25.23
N SER A 456 13.82 11.89 25.92
CA SER A 456 13.91 11.93 27.39
C SER A 456 13.54 10.61 28.09
N ILE A 457 13.91 9.48 27.48
CA ILE A 457 13.64 8.13 28.02
C ILE A 457 14.87 7.62 28.78
N GLN A 458 14.65 7.06 29.97
CA GLN A 458 15.75 6.53 30.79
C GLN A 458 16.24 5.18 30.24
N PRO A 459 17.56 4.97 30.12
CA PRO A 459 18.12 3.69 29.72
C PRO A 459 17.91 2.62 30.80
N GLU A 460 17.72 1.38 30.37
CA GLU A 460 17.70 0.21 31.25
C GLU A 460 19.04 0.03 31.96
N GLY A 461 19.06 -0.57 33.17
CA GLY A 461 20.27 -0.72 33.99
C GLY A 461 21.48 -1.32 33.28
N PHE A 462 21.27 -2.36 32.45
CA PHE A 462 22.32 -2.92 31.60
C PHE A 462 22.88 -1.88 30.61
N ILE A 463 22.00 -1.16 29.91
CA ILE A 463 22.37 -0.18 28.89
C ILE A 463 23.06 1.04 29.51
N ALA A 464 22.57 1.51 30.66
CA ALA A 464 23.17 2.61 31.41
C ALA A 464 24.61 2.27 31.84
N THR A 465 24.81 1.07 32.38
CA THR A 465 26.14 0.59 32.80
C THR A 465 27.07 0.41 31.60
N MET A 466 26.58 -0.22 30.53
CA MET A 466 27.32 -0.40 29.29
C MET A 466 27.77 0.94 28.69
N MET A 467 26.90 1.94 28.59
CA MET A 467 27.27 3.26 28.08
C MET A 467 28.33 3.94 28.95
N LYS A 468 28.22 3.82 30.28
CA LYS A 468 29.22 4.35 31.21
C LYS A 468 30.58 3.71 30.99
N ASP A 469 30.63 2.39 30.88
CA ASP A 469 31.89 1.65 30.73
C ASP A 469 32.51 1.89 29.35
N LEU A 470 31.70 1.95 28.28
CA LEU A 470 32.18 2.26 26.93
C LEU A 470 32.80 3.66 26.84
N ASN A 471 32.24 4.65 27.55
CA ASN A 471 32.78 6.02 27.60
C ASN A 471 34.13 6.11 28.34
N GLN A 472 34.48 5.11 29.15
CA GLN A 472 35.75 5.06 29.88
C GLN A 472 36.88 4.38 29.09
N LEU A 473 36.58 3.79 27.93
CA LEU A 473 37.58 3.09 27.13
C LEU A 473 38.44 4.08 26.35
N GLU A 474 39.76 4.03 26.54
CA GLU A 474 40.74 4.80 25.75
C GLU A 474 40.81 4.33 24.28
N GLU A 475 40.59 3.04 24.03
CA GLU A 475 40.60 2.44 22.69
C GLU A 475 39.37 1.58 22.44
N THR A 476 38.63 1.89 21.37
CA THR A 476 37.43 1.15 20.92
C THR A 476 37.77 -0.04 20.02
N LYS A 477 38.82 -0.81 20.36
CA LYS A 477 39.19 -2.03 19.62
C LYS A 477 38.20 -3.16 19.94
N PRO A 478 37.87 -4.05 18.98
CA PRO A 478 36.87 -5.11 19.19
C PRO A 478 37.12 -6.01 20.41
N GLY A 479 38.39 -6.35 20.65
CA GLY A 479 38.78 -7.17 21.80
C GLY A 479 38.58 -6.49 23.15
N THR A 480 38.84 -5.18 23.24
CA THR A 480 38.65 -4.37 24.46
C THR A 480 37.17 -4.19 24.75
N VAL A 481 36.39 -3.84 23.72
CA VAL A 481 34.93 -3.71 23.82
C VAL A 481 34.29 -5.03 24.24
N ALA A 482 34.66 -6.17 23.63
CA ALA A 482 34.12 -7.47 24.01
C ALA A 482 34.49 -7.90 25.45
N ARG A 483 35.67 -7.51 25.96
CA ARG A 483 36.04 -7.74 27.38
C ARG A 483 35.15 -6.97 28.34
N CYS A 484 34.80 -5.74 27.99
CA CYS A 484 33.90 -4.90 28.76
C CYS A 484 32.47 -5.45 28.77
N LEU A 485 31.99 -5.96 27.63
CA LEU A 485 30.61 -6.42 27.47
C LEU A 485 30.33 -7.79 28.11
N LEU A 486 31.31 -8.69 28.15
CA LEU A 486 31.11 -10.07 28.60
C LEU A 486 30.57 -10.16 30.05
N PRO A 487 31.15 -9.48 31.06
CA PRO A 487 30.62 -9.50 32.43
C PRO A 487 29.19 -8.96 32.52
N LEU A 488 28.87 -7.91 31.76
CA LEU A 488 27.54 -7.31 31.74
C LEU A 488 26.50 -8.28 31.15
N LEU A 489 26.86 -9.01 30.09
CA LEU A 489 25.97 -9.99 29.46
C LEU A 489 25.70 -11.20 30.37
N GLN A 490 26.68 -11.60 31.20
CA GLN A 490 26.52 -12.68 32.17
C GLN A 490 25.59 -12.32 33.33
N LEU A 491 25.46 -11.03 33.64
CA LEU A 491 24.59 -10.49 34.70
C LEU A 491 23.28 -9.91 34.14
N CYS A 492 22.96 -10.16 32.87
CA CYS A 492 21.78 -9.59 32.24
C CYS A 492 20.50 -10.29 32.73
N ASP A 493 19.58 -9.50 33.28
CA ASP A 493 18.25 -9.96 33.65
C ASP A 493 17.28 -10.01 32.45
N LEU A 494 16.15 -10.69 32.66
CA LEU A 494 15.04 -10.73 31.71
C LEU A 494 14.40 -9.34 31.61
N THR A 495 14.23 -8.85 30.39
CA THR A 495 13.52 -7.60 30.13
C THR A 495 12.01 -7.84 30.09
N SER A 496 11.24 -6.87 30.59
CA SER A 496 9.79 -6.93 30.49
C SER A 496 9.33 -6.63 29.06
N PRO A 497 8.26 -7.29 28.59
CA PRO A 497 7.67 -6.97 27.30
C PRO A 497 7.07 -5.56 27.27
N PRO A 498 6.85 -4.98 26.06
CA PRO A 498 6.18 -3.69 25.91
C PRO A 498 4.74 -3.75 26.44
N GLN A 499 4.21 -2.59 26.83
CA GLN A 499 2.84 -2.47 27.33
C GLN A 499 1.83 -2.64 26.19
N PRO A 500 0.62 -3.17 26.46
CA PRO A 500 -0.34 -3.45 25.39
C PRO A 500 -0.87 -2.16 24.76
N ASN A 501 -0.76 -2.06 23.43
CA ASN A 501 -1.24 -0.94 22.64
C ASN A 501 -2.01 -1.43 21.40
N THR A 502 -3.31 -1.13 21.33
CA THR A 502 -4.20 -1.54 20.23
C THR A 502 -3.93 -0.82 18.91
N GLN A 503 -3.16 0.26 18.92
CA GLN A 503 -2.78 0.97 17.69
C GLN A 503 -1.67 0.27 16.91
N VAL A 504 -1.07 -0.78 17.49
CA VAL A 504 0.02 -1.52 16.86
C VAL A 504 -0.53 -2.46 15.79
N GLY A 505 -0.09 -2.25 14.55
CA GLY A 505 -0.35 -3.15 13.41
C GLY A 505 0.92 -3.85 12.95
N MET A 506 0.82 -5.14 12.59
CA MET A 506 1.91 -5.88 11.95
C MET A 506 1.80 -5.77 10.42
N CYS A 507 2.93 -5.54 9.77
CA CYS A 507 3.08 -5.55 8.33
C CYS A 507 3.08 -7.00 7.82
N TYR A 508 2.18 -7.28 6.88
CA TYR A 508 2.13 -8.57 6.18
C TYR A 508 1.58 -8.36 4.76
N ALA A 509 1.76 -9.37 3.92
CA ALA A 509 1.25 -9.35 2.56
C ALA A 509 0.43 -10.59 2.23
N VAL A 510 -0.56 -10.42 1.35
CA VAL A 510 -1.39 -11.48 0.81
C VAL A 510 -1.29 -11.42 -0.71
N ILE A 511 -0.76 -12.48 -1.31
CA ILE A 511 -0.68 -12.60 -2.77
C ILE A 511 -2.02 -13.17 -3.26
N ASN A 512 -2.79 -12.36 -3.99
CA ASN A 512 -4.08 -12.75 -4.56
C ASN A 512 -3.89 -13.50 -5.89
N SER A 513 -2.90 -13.07 -6.68
CA SER A 513 -2.52 -13.70 -7.94
C SER A 513 -1.00 -13.67 -8.08
N PRO A 514 -0.35 -14.76 -8.53
CA PRO A 514 -0.91 -16.02 -9.00
C PRO A 514 -1.51 -16.87 -7.87
N ALA A 515 -2.53 -17.68 -8.18
CA ALA A 515 -3.16 -18.54 -7.20
C ALA A 515 -2.16 -19.60 -6.69
N PRO A 516 -2.14 -19.90 -5.38
CA PRO A 516 -1.35 -21.00 -4.87
C PRO A 516 -1.82 -22.30 -5.54
N SER A 517 -0.88 -23.08 -6.06
CA SER A 517 -1.12 -24.41 -6.64
C SER A 517 -2.00 -24.44 -7.90
N SER A 518 -1.73 -23.59 -8.89
CA SER A 518 -2.21 -23.87 -10.25
C SER A 518 -1.44 -25.06 -10.85
N ASP A 519 -2.11 -26.16 -11.19
CA ASP A 519 -1.53 -27.28 -11.95
C ASP A 519 -1.07 -26.86 -13.37
N THR A 520 -1.41 -25.64 -13.77
CA THR A 520 -1.00 -25.05 -15.04
C THR A 520 0.52 -24.88 -15.11
N ILE A 521 1.14 -25.58 -16.07
CA ILE A 521 2.57 -25.47 -16.35
C ILE A 521 2.79 -24.31 -17.32
N LEU A 522 3.47 -23.26 -16.87
CA LEU A 522 3.87 -22.13 -17.70
C LEU A 522 5.12 -22.51 -18.52
N LYS A 523 4.97 -22.52 -19.84
CA LYS A 523 6.05 -22.88 -20.78
C LYS A 523 6.55 -21.63 -21.49
N PHE A 524 7.85 -21.41 -21.46
CA PHE A 524 8.49 -20.33 -22.21
C PHE A 524 9.80 -20.80 -22.84
N THR A 525 10.32 -20.03 -23.79
CA THR A 525 11.60 -20.35 -24.43
C THR A 525 12.75 -20.01 -23.48
N ALA A 526 13.59 -21.00 -23.19
CA ALA A 526 14.76 -20.83 -22.33
C ALA A 526 15.69 -19.73 -22.84
N GLY A 527 16.26 -18.96 -21.90
CA GLY A 527 17.08 -17.79 -22.19
C GLY A 527 16.29 -16.51 -22.48
N LEU A 528 14.97 -16.58 -22.69
CA LEU A 528 14.10 -15.41 -22.73
C LEU A 528 13.46 -15.15 -21.37
N VAL A 529 12.93 -13.94 -21.19
CA VAL A 529 12.23 -13.53 -19.98
C VAL A 529 10.75 -13.86 -20.11
N MET A 530 10.17 -14.46 -19.08
CA MET A 530 8.74 -14.63 -18.92
C MET A 530 8.25 -13.69 -17.82
N GLY A 531 7.22 -12.89 -18.10
CA GLY A 531 6.53 -12.09 -17.11
C GLY A 531 5.41 -12.88 -16.45
N ILE A 532 5.39 -12.92 -15.12
CA ILE A 532 4.28 -13.44 -14.33
C ILE A 532 3.55 -12.27 -13.68
N SER A 533 2.29 -12.08 -14.02
CA SER A 533 1.43 -11.08 -13.38
C SER A 533 1.23 -11.41 -11.91
N MET A 534 1.41 -10.41 -11.06
CA MET A 534 1.33 -10.52 -9.61
C MET A 534 0.44 -9.40 -9.06
N ASP A 535 -0.54 -9.79 -8.26
CA ASP A 535 -1.46 -8.89 -7.56
C ASP A 535 -1.45 -9.26 -6.09
N ALA A 536 -1.04 -8.32 -5.24
CA ALA A 536 -0.89 -8.55 -3.80
C ALA A 536 -1.36 -7.35 -2.99
N ASP A 537 -2.04 -7.62 -1.87
CA ASP A 537 -2.41 -6.62 -0.88
C ASP A 537 -1.37 -6.64 0.24
N ILE A 538 -0.89 -5.46 0.64
CA ILE A 538 0.14 -5.27 1.66
C ILE A 538 -0.44 -4.37 2.74
N TYR A 539 -0.49 -4.87 3.97
CA TYR A 539 -1.08 -4.20 5.12
C TYR A 539 0.02 -3.59 5.97
N HIS A 540 -0.20 -2.39 6.51
CA HIS A 540 0.71 -1.71 7.46
C HIS A 540 2.16 -1.55 6.96
N LEU A 541 2.35 -1.32 5.65
CA LEU A 541 3.68 -1.06 5.09
C LEU A 541 4.16 0.35 5.45
N SER A 542 5.22 0.44 6.25
CA SER A 542 5.81 1.72 6.68
C SER A 542 6.77 2.33 5.65
N ASN A 543 7.65 1.51 5.08
CA ASN A 543 8.68 1.95 4.14
C ASN A 543 8.62 1.13 2.84
N THR A 544 8.15 1.77 1.77
CA THR A 544 8.02 1.17 0.44
C THR A 544 9.37 0.89 -0.22
N ALA A 545 10.43 1.61 0.15
CA ALA A 545 11.76 1.47 -0.45
C ALA A 545 12.45 0.14 -0.10
N CYS A 546 12.06 -0.51 1.00
CA CYS A 546 12.61 -1.80 1.42
C CYS A 546 11.87 -2.99 0.80
N LEU A 547 10.72 -2.78 0.15
CA LEU A 547 9.90 -3.86 -0.41
C LEU A 547 10.60 -4.51 -1.60
N ARG A 548 10.69 -5.84 -1.61
CA ARG A 548 11.22 -6.64 -2.72
C ARG A 548 10.29 -7.80 -3.05
N ILE A 549 10.30 -8.18 -4.33
CA ILE A 549 9.73 -9.44 -4.80
C ILE A 549 10.87 -10.46 -4.79
N ARG A 550 10.73 -11.50 -3.97
CA ARG A 550 11.68 -12.60 -3.92
C ARG A 550 11.24 -13.72 -4.86
N VAL A 551 12.10 -14.04 -5.81
CA VAL A 551 11.98 -15.18 -6.73
C VAL A 551 13.01 -16.23 -6.34
N LYS A 552 12.57 -17.41 -5.91
CA LYS A 552 13.46 -18.51 -5.57
C LYS A 552 13.29 -19.66 -6.56
N TYR A 553 14.38 -20.03 -7.20
CA TYR A 553 14.47 -21.05 -8.23
C TYR A 553 14.71 -22.46 -7.63
N PRO A 554 14.47 -23.54 -8.41
CA PRO A 554 14.67 -24.91 -7.95
C PRO A 554 16.10 -25.23 -7.52
N ASP A 555 17.08 -24.55 -8.12
CA ASP A 555 18.51 -24.66 -7.81
C ASP A 555 18.92 -23.89 -6.53
N GLN A 556 17.94 -23.40 -5.76
CA GLN A 556 18.08 -22.57 -4.56
C GLN A 556 18.61 -21.15 -4.82
N GLN A 557 18.84 -20.75 -6.09
CA GLN A 557 19.16 -19.36 -6.38
C GLN A 557 17.96 -18.47 -6.07
N THR A 558 18.23 -17.32 -5.45
CA THR A 558 17.20 -16.39 -5.01
C THR A 558 17.52 -15.01 -5.56
N HIS A 559 16.57 -14.41 -6.28
CA HIS A 559 16.66 -13.07 -6.82
C HIS A 559 15.69 -12.15 -6.07
N LEU A 560 16.17 -10.96 -5.69
CA LEU A 560 15.36 -9.90 -5.12
C LEU A 560 15.14 -8.82 -6.17
N ILE A 561 13.89 -8.64 -6.58
CA ILE A 561 13.48 -7.68 -7.60
C ILE A 561 12.84 -6.48 -6.93
N ILE A 562 13.22 -5.28 -7.35
CA ILE A 562 12.62 -4.02 -6.89
C ILE A 562 11.32 -3.80 -7.69
N PRO A 563 10.13 -3.74 -7.06
CA PRO A 563 8.91 -3.38 -7.76
C PRO A 563 8.98 -1.93 -8.25
N GLN A 564 8.33 -1.64 -9.37
CA GLN A 564 8.21 -0.25 -9.83
C GLN A 564 7.36 0.55 -8.83
N ALA A 565 7.75 1.79 -8.56
CA ALA A 565 7.04 2.63 -7.60
C ALA A 565 5.59 2.94 -8.04
N SER A 566 5.36 3.09 -9.35
CA SER A 566 4.03 3.32 -9.95
C SER A 566 3.07 2.13 -9.74
N HIS A 567 3.59 0.92 -9.60
CA HIS A 567 2.81 -0.31 -9.44
C HIS A 567 2.28 -0.50 -8.01
N LEU A 568 2.82 0.23 -7.03
CA LEU A 568 2.41 0.16 -5.63
C LEU A 568 1.45 1.31 -5.32
N LYS A 569 0.18 0.99 -5.11
CA LYS A 569 -0.88 1.99 -4.95
C LYS A 569 -1.43 1.96 -3.53
N PRO A 570 -1.58 3.11 -2.85
CA PRO A 570 -2.29 3.16 -1.60
C PRO A 570 -3.77 2.84 -1.85
N GLN A 571 -4.34 2.01 -1.00
CA GLN A 571 -5.77 1.74 -0.94
C GLN A 571 -6.33 2.34 0.34
N ASN A 572 -7.19 3.35 0.17
CA ASN A 572 -7.93 3.95 1.27
C ASN A 572 -9.20 3.13 1.49
N TYR A 573 -9.06 1.94 2.08
CA TYR A 573 -10.18 1.26 2.72
C TYR A 573 -10.25 1.70 4.19
N ASP A 574 -11.43 1.61 4.80
CA ASP A 574 -11.70 2.07 6.17
C ASP A 574 -10.87 1.33 7.27
N ASP A 575 -10.02 0.36 6.89
CA ASP A 575 -9.31 -0.57 7.80
C ASP A 575 -7.78 -0.39 7.85
N GLY A 576 -7.29 0.84 7.59
CA GLY A 576 -5.88 1.22 7.77
C GLY A 576 -5.07 1.40 6.49
N ALA A 577 -3.76 1.68 6.65
CA ALA A 577 -2.85 1.96 5.54
C ALA A 577 -2.53 0.68 4.74
N THR A 578 -3.40 0.36 3.78
CA THR A 578 -3.23 -0.77 2.85
C THR A 578 -2.64 -0.30 1.53
N HIS A 579 -1.78 -1.12 0.94
CA HIS A 579 -1.24 -0.88 -0.39
C HIS A 579 -1.53 -2.09 -1.28
N ARG A 580 -1.92 -1.85 -2.53
CA ARG A 580 -2.03 -2.90 -3.53
C ARG A 580 -0.85 -2.80 -4.49
N LEU A 581 -0.14 -3.90 -4.64
CA LEU A 581 0.94 -4.05 -5.60
C LEU A 581 0.43 -4.85 -6.81
N VAL A 582 0.32 -4.19 -7.96
CA VAL A 582 0.01 -4.84 -9.24
C VAL A 582 1.21 -4.72 -10.16
N THR A 583 1.95 -5.81 -10.35
CA THR A 583 3.22 -5.79 -11.07
C THR A 583 3.45 -7.08 -11.85
N THR A 584 4.46 -7.09 -12.72
CA THR A 584 4.90 -8.30 -13.41
C THR A 584 6.25 -8.74 -12.85
N ALA A 585 6.29 -9.92 -12.22
CA ALA A 585 7.52 -10.55 -11.79
C ALA A 585 8.22 -11.18 -13.01
N LEU A 586 9.44 -10.72 -13.29
CA LEU A 586 10.22 -11.20 -14.43
C LEU A 586 11.05 -12.42 -14.03
N ILE A 587 10.89 -13.51 -14.77
CA ILE A 587 11.58 -14.78 -14.54
C ILE A 587 12.38 -15.14 -15.79
N SER A 588 13.62 -15.59 -15.61
CA SER A 588 14.46 -16.07 -16.69
C SER A 588 15.23 -17.30 -16.20
N ALA A 589 15.24 -18.35 -17.02
CA ALA A 589 15.94 -19.58 -16.71
C ALA A 589 16.46 -20.25 -17.98
N GLN A 590 17.51 -21.05 -17.81
CA GLN A 590 18.02 -21.97 -18.83
C GLN A 590 17.07 -23.16 -19.00
N VAL A 591 17.32 -23.99 -20.02
CA VAL A 591 16.48 -25.16 -20.33
C VAL A 591 16.40 -26.09 -19.11
N TRP A 592 15.19 -26.52 -18.76
CA TRP A 592 14.96 -27.55 -17.74
C TRP A 592 14.47 -28.85 -18.38
N THR A 593 14.85 -29.97 -17.78
CA THR A 593 14.40 -31.31 -18.19
C THR A 593 12.93 -31.53 -17.88
N GLU A 594 12.45 -31.02 -16.73
CA GLU A 594 11.08 -31.16 -16.25
C GLU A 594 10.50 -29.81 -15.79
N ALA A 595 9.18 -29.78 -15.63
CA ALA A 595 8.53 -28.64 -15.00
C ALA A 595 8.87 -28.64 -13.50
N SER A 596 9.22 -27.48 -12.97
CA SER A 596 9.60 -27.36 -11.56
C SER A 596 8.98 -26.12 -10.91
N HIS A 597 8.98 -26.09 -9.59
CA HIS A 597 8.39 -25.03 -8.80
C HIS A 597 9.35 -23.85 -8.66
N VAL A 598 8.88 -22.67 -9.05
CA VAL A 598 9.48 -21.39 -8.64
C VAL A 598 8.63 -20.79 -7.53
N GLU A 599 9.29 -20.33 -6.48
CA GLU A 599 8.65 -19.71 -5.31
C GLU A 599 8.68 -18.19 -5.44
N LEU A 600 7.50 -17.56 -5.44
CA LEU A 600 7.33 -16.11 -5.37
C LEU A 600 6.88 -15.69 -3.97
N SER A 601 7.49 -14.65 -3.42
CA SER A 601 7.10 -14.08 -2.12
C SER A 601 7.43 -12.60 -2.04
N LEU A 602 6.79 -11.89 -1.12
CA LEU A 602 7.12 -10.51 -0.78
C LEU A 602 7.96 -10.47 0.49
N VAL A 603 9.03 -9.68 0.45
CA VAL A 603 9.98 -9.54 1.55
C VAL A 603 10.37 -8.07 1.74
N LEU A 604 10.83 -7.74 2.95
CA LEU A 604 11.58 -6.52 3.21
C LEU A 604 13.08 -6.84 3.15
N ASP A 605 13.82 -6.10 2.34
CA ASP A 605 15.27 -6.16 2.27
C ASP A 605 15.89 -4.98 3.00
N LEU A 606 16.49 -5.28 4.16
CA LEU A 606 17.14 -4.31 5.03
C LEU A 606 18.67 -4.27 4.84
N SER A 607 19.20 -4.95 3.80
CA SER A 607 20.64 -5.09 3.61
C SER A 607 21.37 -3.76 3.41
N GLN A 608 20.68 -2.72 2.94
CA GLN A 608 21.25 -1.37 2.83
C GLN A 608 21.37 -0.68 4.20
N ASN A 609 20.39 -0.88 5.08
CA ASN A 609 20.34 -0.25 6.40
C ASN A 609 21.21 -1.01 7.42
N GLU A 610 21.26 -2.32 7.31
CA GLU A 610 21.89 -3.25 8.25
C GLU A 610 23.00 -4.06 7.57
N GLY A 611 23.75 -3.43 6.66
CA GLY A 611 24.77 -4.06 5.80
C GLY A 611 25.78 -4.98 6.52
N PRO A 612 26.26 -4.67 7.73
CA PRO A 612 27.13 -5.57 8.49
C PRO A 612 26.48 -6.90 8.89
N LEU A 613 25.15 -6.95 8.99
CA LEU A 613 24.38 -8.15 9.33
C LEU A 613 24.09 -9.03 8.11
N SER A 614 24.14 -8.49 6.88
CA SER A 614 23.87 -9.25 5.65
C SER A 614 24.94 -10.31 5.37
N HIS A 615 26.18 -10.04 5.77
CA HIS A 615 27.31 -10.97 5.72
C HIS A 615 27.48 -11.80 7.00
N SER A 616 26.51 -11.74 7.93
CA SER A 616 26.64 -12.47 9.19
C SER A 616 26.70 -13.98 8.95
N LEU A 617 27.72 -14.60 9.54
CA LEU A 617 27.73 -16.00 9.94
C LEU A 617 27.30 -17.07 8.90
N GLN A 618 27.38 -16.86 7.57
CA GLN A 618 27.17 -17.92 6.54
C GLN A 618 26.13 -19.00 6.93
N THR A 619 24.93 -18.57 7.28
CA THR A 619 23.80 -19.45 7.65
C THR A 619 22.77 -19.45 6.54
N SER A 620 21.93 -20.48 6.49
CA SER A 620 20.76 -20.53 5.59
C SER A 620 19.77 -19.38 5.83
N ILE A 621 19.79 -18.80 7.03
CA ILE A 621 18.96 -17.66 7.43
C ILE A 621 19.76 -16.37 7.19
N GLN A 622 19.23 -15.48 6.35
CA GLN A 622 19.72 -14.12 6.17
C GLN A 622 18.91 -13.18 7.06
N PRO A 623 19.51 -12.54 8.09
CA PRO A 623 18.74 -11.76 9.07
C PRO A 623 18.12 -10.50 8.46
N CYS A 624 18.74 -9.91 7.43
CA CYS A 624 18.27 -8.68 6.79
C CYS A 624 17.08 -8.87 5.83
N ILE A 625 16.72 -10.12 5.51
CA ILE A 625 15.55 -10.41 4.69
C ILE A 625 14.42 -10.87 5.61
N ILE A 626 13.32 -10.13 5.56
CA ILE A 626 12.13 -10.41 6.37
C ILE A 626 10.98 -10.80 5.46
N ASP A 627 10.44 -12.00 5.65
CA ASP A 627 9.28 -12.49 4.92
C ASP A 627 7.98 -11.79 5.35
N LEU A 628 7.23 -11.25 4.38
CA LEU A 628 5.91 -10.66 4.61
C LEU A 628 4.76 -11.64 4.38
N CYS A 629 5.02 -12.71 3.62
CA CYS A 629 4.02 -13.71 3.27
C CYS A 629 4.64 -15.10 3.09
N LYS A 630 3.79 -16.13 3.08
CA LYS A 630 4.22 -17.47 2.65
C LYS A 630 4.50 -17.45 1.13
N PRO A 631 5.51 -18.20 0.65
CA PRO A 631 5.80 -18.26 -0.77
C PRO A 631 4.70 -18.99 -1.54
N VAL A 632 4.35 -18.44 -2.70
CA VAL A 632 3.46 -19.03 -3.70
C VAL A 632 4.30 -19.82 -4.69
N LYS A 633 3.96 -21.09 -4.89
CA LYS A 633 4.66 -21.99 -5.81
C LYS A 633 3.99 -22.00 -7.18
N ILE A 634 4.79 -21.83 -8.23
CA ILE A 634 4.34 -21.79 -9.62
C ILE A 634 5.10 -22.83 -10.43
N ASN A 635 4.38 -23.61 -11.23
CA ASN A 635 4.97 -24.60 -12.12
C ASN A 635 5.45 -23.97 -13.43
N ILE A 636 6.76 -24.05 -13.68
CA ILE A 636 7.39 -23.43 -14.83
C ILE A 636 8.26 -24.45 -15.58
N GLN A 637 8.27 -24.39 -16.92
CA GLN A 637 9.09 -25.23 -17.78
C GLN A 637 9.73 -24.41 -18.93
N PRO A 638 10.99 -23.97 -18.78
CA PRO A 638 11.78 -23.38 -19.85
C PRO A 638 12.15 -24.44 -20.89
N LYS A 639 11.75 -24.24 -22.15
CA LYS A 639 11.98 -25.17 -23.27
C LYS A 639 13.06 -24.67 -24.22
N PRO A 640 13.83 -25.55 -24.86
CA PRO A 640 14.82 -25.14 -25.84
C PRO A 640 14.16 -24.43 -27.03
N VAL A 641 14.90 -23.51 -27.66
CA VAL A 641 14.49 -22.89 -28.92
C VAL A 641 14.33 -24.01 -29.95
N LYS A 642 13.11 -24.18 -30.48
CA LYS A 642 12.90 -25.05 -31.64
C LYS A 642 13.58 -24.39 -32.84
N ARG A 643 14.81 -24.80 -33.16
CA ARG A 643 15.41 -24.50 -34.46
C ARG A 643 14.56 -25.23 -35.49
N GLY A 644 13.80 -24.47 -36.30
CA GLY A 644 13.11 -25.03 -37.45
C GLY A 644 14.12 -25.71 -38.35
N ILE A 645 13.84 -26.97 -38.71
CA ILE A 645 14.51 -27.66 -39.81
C ILE A 645 13.90 -27.14 -41.10
#